data_AF-A0A550BY21-F1
#
_entry.id   AF-A0A550BY21-F1
#
_cell.length_a   1.000
_cell.length_b   1.000
_cell.length_c   1.000
_cell.angle_alpha   90.00
_cell.angle_beta   90.00
_cell.angle_gamma   90.00
#
_symmetry.space_group_name_H-M   'P 1'
#
loop_
_entity.id
_entity.type
_entity.pdbx_description
1 polymer ?
#
loop_
_entity_poly.entity_id
_entity_poly.type
_entity_poly.pdbx_seq_one_letter_code
_entity_poly.pdbx_strand_id
1 'polypeptide(L)'
;MAGNKKKSKSKAKASSAAPKESGWESIARQHNMGPIDHAMEWSVIVDVLCKHFDLPDLQTRRGLKKAYLDFDNIRRRLDKTYNTASTDWRLAGGIIAIYSKMCMDAMLRNKIFGPSYLSKLMSLAEIEPCRHLVARALSVLTHHGGYEVRAEIARVATIKLLDLVAASPEDGVLAELSVSVLGHSVTAIVGDHKHTPSSTTMKVLDYTRVLKQTVTTLYKFPTSIVVGHAMQMFASGTLNAPEAYTSVPSALEFLVAGLNSSDHILRTNCLNGIVQRFERNAQDDEHHMDPAKIVYVQRFGYPSHLQDIIVKYGYERSELRLNTQSQSIFVDAIYKAAADHDILALGRTIAGLIPLAEFPILHGSFQSTNPRTGREEADGLGLPFVMWGDSLTHCAKALRAAGELDSADMLDIKYAVTLGRQLPVAEAIAQRGLVRNPQCAYFYYTVSLAAARPEALRACKKGLKCKQTTPFIRRQLLQHAVEHAFAVGLQDLLDEMSAGGMNRYAKGFAFLISAAEDAKTFVEEAPPDNYHHMNVLYLLILLTFVTQEMPVGKDLSEIQPLIRKLKIAEEFARAMGMPPRETAFRLAQQLVLRTYRSAVEDWASVITRAESMRSTACQCGQGPEESVDGLAEWLDGVHIESRESEVRTAHGPAGHACGMPGHERPKMQMGDFELYRCSYCRNPSAVLRKCTGCATARYCDAQCQKAGWSTHKKLCGRTAT
;
A
#
# COMPACT_ATOMS: atom_id res chain seq x y z
N MET A 1 -37.36 43.47 -87.34
CA MET A 1 -36.35 42.56 -87.92
C MET A 1 -35.00 42.92 -87.33
N ALA A 2 -34.60 42.24 -86.25
CA ALA A 2 -33.69 41.08 -86.24
C ALA A 2 -32.23 41.47 -86.56
N GLY A 3 -31.37 41.38 -85.54
CA GLY A 3 -29.93 41.65 -85.65
C GLY A 3 -29.18 41.30 -84.35
N ASN A 4 -29.09 40.01 -84.07
CA ASN A 4 -28.52 39.41 -82.85
C ASN A 4 -26.98 39.38 -82.94
N LYS A 5 -26.23 39.98 -82.00
CA LYS A 5 -24.76 39.88 -81.90
C LYS A 5 -24.35 39.07 -80.66
N LYS A 6 -23.91 37.83 -80.89
CA LYS A 6 -23.22 36.95 -79.93
C LYS A 6 -21.78 37.45 -79.70
N LYS A 7 -21.40 37.68 -78.44
CA LYS A 7 -19.99 37.91 -78.02
C LYS A 7 -19.29 36.57 -77.76
N SER A 8 -18.06 36.45 -78.27
CA SER A 8 -17.17 35.30 -78.11
C SER A 8 -16.57 35.25 -76.70
N LYS A 9 -16.45 34.03 -76.16
CA LYS A 9 -15.70 33.70 -74.93
C LYS A 9 -14.20 33.59 -75.26
N SER A 10 -13.34 34.26 -74.50
CA SER A 10 -11.90 34.04 -74.51
C SER A 10 -11.54 32.82 -73.65
N LYS A 11 -10.69 31.94 -74.19
CA LYS A 11 -10.07 30.81 -73.49
C LYS A 11 -8.99 31.34 -72.54
N ALA A 12 -9.15 31.13 -71.24
CA ALA A 12 -8.08 31.32 -70.26
C ALA A 12 -7.13 30.11 -70.31
N LYS A 13 -5.83 30.38 -70.45
CA LYS A 13 -4.73 29.42 -70.35
C LYS A 13 -4.70 28.79 -68.94
N ALA A 14 -4.66 27.47 -68.88
CA ALA A 14 -4.33 26.73 -67.67
C ALA A 14 -2.87 26.99 -67.30
N SER A 15 -2.62 27.60 -66.13
CA SER A 15 -1.30 27.55 -65.50
C SER A 15 -1.16 26.22 -64.79
N SER A 16 -0.20 25.39 -65.21
CA SER A 16 0.24 24.22 -64.49
C SER A 16 0.76 24.63 -63.12
N ALA A 17 -0.03 24.39 -62.06
CA ALA A 17 0.46 24.50 -60.70
C ALA A 17 1.47 23.38 -60.45
N ALA A 18 2.71 23.75 -60.14
CA ALA A 18 3.70 22.82 -59.61
C ALA A 18 3.15 22.10 -58.36
N PRO A 19 3.53 20.84 -58.11
CA PRO A 19 3.05 20.11 -56.93
C PRO A 19 3.48 20.88 -55.67
N LYS A 20 2.52 21.20 -54.80
CA LYS A 20 2.78 21.79 -53.49
C LYS A 20 3.66 20.81 -52.71
N GLU A 21 4.93 21.13 -52.52
CA GLU A 21 5.82 20.45 -51.57
C GLU A 21 5.16 20.51 -50.19
N SER A 22 4.69 19.36 -49.68
CA SER A 22 3.88 19.23 -48.46
C SER A 22 4.66 18.68 -47.26
N GLY A 23 5.99 18.87 -47.23
CA GLY A 23 6.88 18.41 -46.15
C GLY A 23 7.27 19.50 -45.17
N TRP A 24 7.94 19.10 -44.08
CA TRP A 24 8.51 19.97 -43.04
C TRP A 24 9.32 21.13 -43.64
N GLU A 25 10.13 20.87 -44.67
CA GLU A 25 10.95 21.90 -45.33
C GLU A 25 10.12 23.04 -45.95
N SER A 26 8.89 22.75 -46.37
CA SER A 26 7.96 23.76 -46.89
C SER A 26 7.39 24.60 -45.75
N ILE A 27 7.03 23.96 -44.63
CA ILE A 27 6.51 24.65 -43.43
C ILE A 27 7.61 25.49 -42.79
N ALA A 28 8.82 24.95 -42.63
CA ALA A 28 9.99 25.65 -42.10
C ALA A 28 10.32 26.90 -42.93
N ARG A 29 10.33 26.79 -44.27
CA ARG A 29 10.52 27.94 -45.18
C ARG A 29 9.43 29.00 -45.02
N GLN A 30 8.16 28.61 -44.89
CA GLN A 30 7.04 29.54 -44.67
C GLN A 30 7.17 30.32 -43.36
N HIS A 31 7.87 29.77 -42.37
CA HIS A 31 8.12 30.39 -41.08
C HIS A 31 9.55 30.98 -40.96
N ASN A 32 10.24 31.23 -42.08
CA ASN A 32 11.59 31.81 -42.16
C ASN A 32 12.65 31.05 -41.34
N MET A 33 12.57 29.73 -41.32
CA MET A 33 13.61 28.88 -40.72
C MET A 33 14.60 28.42 -41.79
N GLY A 34 15.91 28.53 -41.51
CA GLY A 34 16.98 28.01 -42.37
C GLY A 34 17.01 26.47 -42.43
N PRO A 35 17.88 25.85 -43.27
CA PRO A 35 18.02 24.39 -43.32
C PRO A 35 18.42 23.84 -41.94
N ILE A 36 17.70 22.81 -41.50
CA ILE A 36 17.65 22.39 -40.10
C ILE A 36 18.43 21.11 -39.93
N ASP A 37 19.57 21.21 -39.27
CA ASP A 37 20.44 20.07 -38.98
C ASP A 37 19.86 19.15 -37.89
N HIS A 38 20.45 17.97 -37.72
CA HIS A 38 20.02 16.92 -36.76
C HIS A 38 19.98 17.36 -35.27
N ALA A 39 20.46 18.57 -34.95
CA ALA A 39 20.66 19.08 -33.60
C ALA A 39 19.52 19.97 -33.05
N MET A 40 18.44 20.22 -33.82
CA MET A 40 17.40 21.15 -33.40
C MET A 40 16.44 20.55 -32.35
N GLU A 41 16.20 21.28 -31.27
CA GLU A 41 15.33 20.83 -30.18
C GLU A 41 13.86 20.67 -30.62
N TRP A 42 13.20 19.58 -30.21
CA TRP A 42 11.78 19.31 -30.49
C TRP A 42 10.84 20.48 -30.12
N SER A 43 11.24 21.31 -29.15
CA SER A 43 10.54 22.54 -28.74
C SER A 43 10.30 23.47 -29.93
N VAL A 44 11.34 23.71 -30.73
CA VAL A 44 11.30 24.60 -31.90
C VAL A 44 10.37 24.05 -32.98
N ILE A 45 10.45 22.74 -33.27
CA ILE A 45 9.55 22.07 -34.23
C ILE A 45 8.10 22.24 -33.79
N VAL A 46 7.81 21.99 -32.52
CA VAL A 46 6.45 22.11 -31.99
C VAL A 46 5.94 23.55 -32.04
N ASP A 47 6.75 24.54 -31.72
CA ASP A 47 6.30 25.93 -31.70
C ASP A 47 5.95 26.43 -33.11
N VAL A 48 6.71 25.98 -34.12
CA VAL A 48 6.44 26.27 -35.54
C VAL A 48 5.16 25.59 -35.98
N LEU A 49 4.97 24.30 -35.65
CA LEU A 49 3.75 23.58 -35.98
C LEU A 49 2.53 24.16 -35.25
N CYS A 50 2.66 24.57 -33.99
CA CYS A 50 1.60 25.25 -33.25
C CYS A 50 1.18 26.54 -33.96
N LYS A 51 2.13 27.35 -34.46
CA LYS A 51 1.83 28.55 -35.26
C LYS A 51 1.19 28.19 -36.60
N HIS A 52 1.74 27.20 -37.31
CA HIS A 52 1.24 26.75 -38.61
C HIS A 52 -0.21 26.26 -38.55
N PHE A 53 -0.56 25.52 -37.49
CA PHE A 53 -1.91 25.01 -37.26
C PHE A 53 -2.81 25.97 -36.47
N ASP A 54 -2.37 27.19 -36.17
CA ASP A 54 -3.14 28.17 -35.38
C ASP A 54 -3.66 27.55 -34.07
N LEU A 55 -2.78 26.87 -33.34
CA LEU A 55 -3.12 26.23 -32.07
C LEU A 55 -3.07 27.25 -30.92
N PRO A 56 -3.96 27.12 -29.92
CA PRO A 56 -3.87 27.93 -28.72
C PRO A 56 -2.60 27.58 -27.94
N ASP A 57 -2.14 28.50 -27.09
CA ASP A 57 -0.95 28.29 -26.26
C ASP A 57 -1.12 27.15 -25.24
N LEU A 58 -0.60 25.97 -25.60
CA LEU A 58 -0.68 24.74 -24.82
C LEU A 58 0.16 24.78 -23.54
N GLN A 59 1.00 25.80 -23.35
CA GLN A 59 1.71 26.07 -22.10
C GLN A 59 0.88 26.93 -21.13
N THR A 60 -0.39 27.16 -21.42
CA THR A 60 -1.29 27.85 -20.49
C THR A 60 -2.54 27.05 -20.23
N ARG A 61 -3.07 27.17 -19.01
CA ARG A 61 -4.37 26.60 -18.67
C ARG A 61 -5.49 27.13 -19.59
N ARG A 62 -5.44 28.41 -19.97
CA ARG A 62 -6.42 29.00 -20.90
C ARG A 62 -6.33 28.36 -22.29
N GLY A 63 -5.12 28.11 -22.79
CA GLY A 63 -4.95 27.48 -24.09
C GLY A 63 -5.32 26.01 -24.10
N LEU A 64 -5.00 25.24 -23.05
CA LEU A 64 -5.50 23.86 -22.90
C LEU A 64 -7.04 23.80 -22.85
N LYS A 65 -7.69 24.74 -22.14
CA LYS A 65 -9.15 24.86 -22.15
C LYS A 65 -9.69 25.15 -23.56
N LYS A 66 -9.06 26.05 -24.33
CA LYS A 66 -9.43 26.31 -25.74
C LYS A 66 -9.25 25.07 -26.61
N ALA A 67 -8.13 24.37 -26.46
CA ALA A 67 -7.84 23.14 -27.20
C ALA A 67 -8.87 22.04 -26.89
N TYR A 68 -9.33 21.92 -25.65
CA TYR A 68 -10.38 20.97 -25.28
C TYR A 68 -11.73 21.26 -25.95
N LEU A 69 -12.08 22.55 -26.07
CA LEU A 69 -13.34 22.99 -26.68
C LEU A 69 -13.36 22.81 -28.19
N ASP A 70 -12.22 23.00 -28.88
CA ASP A 70 -12.08 22.84 -30.34
C ASP A 70 -11.34 21.54 -30.73
N PHE A 71 -11.35 20.54 -29.85
CA PHE A 71 -10.49 19.37 -29.99
C PHE A 71 -10.72 18.60 -31.31
N ASP A 72 -11.96 18.46 -31.76
CA ASP A 72 -12.27 17.66 -32.95
C ASP A 72 -11.73 18.29 -34.24
N ASN A 73 -11.71 19.64 -34.31
CA ASN A 73 -11.13 20.36 -35.43
C ASN A 73 -9.60 20.25 -35.42
N ILE A 74 -9.00 20.53 -34.25
CA ILE A 74 -7.56 20.39 -34.03
C ILE A 74 -7.10 18.98 -34.41
N ARG A 75 -7.76 17.95 -33.87
CA ARG A 75 -7.47 16.54 -34.16
C ARG A 75 -7.58 16.24 -35.65
N ARG A 76 -8.63 16.71 -36.33
CA ARG A 76 -8.80 16.48 -37.77
C ARG A 76 -7.65 17.06 -38.59
N ARG A 77 -7.19 18.28 -38.26
CA ARG A 77 -6.06 18.93 -38.93
C ARG A 77 -4.75 18.17 -38.68
N LEU A 78 -4.47 17.84 -37.42
CA LEU A 78 -3.26 17.12 -37.03
C LEU A 78 -3.22 15.70 -37.59
N ASP A 79 -4.31 14.95 -37.49
CA ASP A 79 -4.39 13.57 -38.00
C ASP A 79 -4.28 13.51 -39.54
N LYS A 80 -4.89 14.48 -40.25
CA LYS A 80 -4.73 14.59 -41.69
C LYS A 80 -3.27 14.77 -42.07
N THR A 81 -2.58 15.70 -41.41
CA THR A 81 -1.16 15.96 -41.71
C THR A 81 -0.27 14.77 -41.31
N TYR A 82 -0.53 14.15 -40.15
CA TYR A 82 0.19 12.96 -39.71
C TYR A 82 0.10 11.84 -40.76
N ASN A 83 -1.11 11.55 -41.25
CA ASN A 83 -1.33 10.47 -42.22
C ASN A 83 -0.67 10.76 -43.58
N THR A 84 -0.45 12.03 -43.93
CA THR A 84 0.26 12.43 -45.15
C THR A 84 1.78 12.54 -44.97
N ALA A 85 2.27 12.52 -43.73
CA ALA A 85 3.69 12.67 -43.37
C ALA A 85 4.46 11.33 -43.38
N SER A 86 4.10 10.39 -44.27
CA SER A 86 4.53 8.98 -44.18
C SER A 86 6.05 8.77 -44.19
N THR A 87 6.83 9.73 -44.70
CA THR A 87 8.30 9.70 -44.70
C THR A 87 8.93 10.84 -43.90
N ASP A 88 8.13 11.77 -43.35
CA ASP A 88 8.62 12.96 -42.64
C ASP A 88 8.46 12.79 -41.13
N TRP A 89 9.50 12.20 -40.53
CA TRP A 89 9.54 11.95 -39.09
C TRP A 89 9.54 13.23 -38.25
N ARG A 90 9.97 14.38 -38.79
CA ARG A 90 9.94 15.67 -38.07
C ARG A 90 8.50 16.16 -37.93
N LEU A 91 7.73 16.06 -39.01
CA LEU A 91 6.32 16.43 -39.00
C LEU A 91 5.49 15.45 -38.16
N ALA A 92 5.69 14.15 -38.35
CA ALA A 92 5.00 13.12 -37.56
C ALA A 92 5.34 13.21 -36.06
N GLY A 93 6.64 13.33 -35.72
CA GLY A 93 7.11 13.52 -34.35
C GLY A 93 6.61 14.83 -33.74
N GLY A 94 6.65 15.94 -34.48
CA GLY A 94 6.14 17.23 -34.01
C GLY A 94 4.64 17.17 -33.67
N ILE A 95 3.84 16.46 -34.46
CA ILE A 95 2.41 16.24 -34.15
C ILE A 95 2.23 15.40 -32.88
N ILE A 96 2.99 14.32 -32.71
CA ILE A 96 2.97 13.51 -31.49
C ILE A 96 3.38 14.35 -30.26
N ALA A 97 4.36 15.22 -30.41
CA ALA A 97 4.79 16.11 -29.35
C ALA A 97 3.70 17.14 -28.97
N ILE A 98 2.95 17.66 -29.94
CA ILE A 98 1.77 18.51 -29.70
C ILE A 98 0.70 17.74 -28.91
N TYR A 99 0.35 16.51 -29.34
CA TYR A 99 -0.58 15.68 -28.60
C TYR A 99 -0.09 15.38 -27.18
N SER A 100 1.21 15.15 -27.00
CA SER A 100 1.82 14.91 -25.69
C SER A 100 1.72 16.13 -24.77
N LYS A 101 1.93 17.36 -25.29
CA LYS A 101 1.68 18.60 -24.53
C LYS A 101 0.22 18.70 -24.09
N MET A 102 -0.74 18.31 -24.94
CA MET A 102 -2.16 18.29 -24.56
C MET A 102 -2.49 17.23 -23.49
N CYS A 103 -1.74 16.13 -23.44
CA CYS A 103 -1.98 15.03 -22.49
C CYS A 103 -1.65 15.37 -21.03
N MET A 104 -1.06 16.54 -20.76
CA MET A 104 -0.94 17.08 -19.39
C MET A 104 -2.32 17.37 -18.77
N ASP A 105 -3.34 17.65 -19.60
CA ASP A 105 -4.74 17.71 -19.17
C ASP A 105 -5.38 16.33 -19.31
N ALA A 106 -5.86 15.76 -18.20
CA ALA A 106 -6.43 14.42 -18.19
C ALA A 106 -7.66 14.25 -19.08
N MET A 107 -8.47 15.30 -19.27
CA MET A 107 -9.66 15.24 -20.12
C MET A 107 -9.29 15.27 -21.59
N LEU A 108 -8.29 16.09 -21.97
CA LEU A 108 -7.72 16.06 -23.32
C LEU A 108 -7.01 14.74 -23.60
N ARG A 109 -6.18 14.26 -22.66
CA ARG A 109 -5.51 12.96 -22.75
C ARG A 109 -6.50 11.86 -23.05
N ASN A 110 -7.59 11.76 -22.29
CA ASN A 110 -8.60 10.71 -22.50
C ASN A 110 -9.31 10.84 -23.87
N LYS A 111 -9.42 12.05 -24.44
CA LYS A 111 -9.93 12.25 -25.82
C LYS A 111 -8.91 11.87 -26.90
N ILE A 112 -7.62 12.05 -26.62
CA ILE A 112 -6.51 11.72 -27.53
C ILE A 112 -6.22 10.21 -27.51
N PHE A 113 -6.22 9.64 -26.31
CA PHE A 113 -5.80 8.27 -26.07
C PHE A 113 -6.76 7.26 -26.71
N GLY A 114 -6.18 6.22 -27.31
CA GLY A 114 -6.87 5.11 -27.93
C GLY A 114 -5.90 4.29 -28.80
N PRO A 115 -6.31 3.12 -29.31
CA PRO A 115 -5.43 2.21 -30.04
C PRO A 115 -4.75 2.85 -31.25
N SER A 116 -5.46 3.74 -31.95
CA SER A 116 -4.91 4.47 -33.11
C SER A 116 -3.79 5.44 -32.73
N TYR A 117 -3.89 6.13 -31.60
CA TYR A 117 -2.85 7.06 -31.13
C TYR A 117 -1.62 6.29 -30.66
N LEU A 118 -1.80 5.20 -29.92
CA LEU A 118 -0.69 4.38 -29.46
C LEU A 118 0.04 3.72 -30.63
N SER A 119 -0.69 3.23 -31.64
CA SER A 119 -0.10 2.70 -32.88
C SER A 119 0.74 3.75 -33.61
N LYS A 120 0.24 5.00 -33.75
CA LYS A 120 1.01 6.13 -34.32
C LYS A 120 2.29 6.37 -33.52
N LEU A 121 2.18 6.47 -32.20
CA LEU A 121 3.31 6.70 -31.31
C LEU A 121 4.37 5.59 -31.43
N MET A 122 3.95 4.32 -31.44
CA MET A 122 4.86 3.18 -31.56
C MET A 122 5.52 3.06 -32.93
N SER A 123 4.87 3.55 -34.00
CA SER A 123 5.48 3.57 -35.34
C SER A 123 6.72 4.46 -35.43
N LEU A 124 6.82 5.49 -34.58
CA LEU A 124 7.98 6.38 -34.51
C LEU A 124 9.08 5.86 -33.58
N ALA A 125 8.80 4.83 -32.77
CA ALA A 125 9.74 4.34 -31.76
C ALA A 125 11.03 3.75 -32.37
N GLU A 126 10.95 3.23 -33.60
CA GLU A 126 12.11 2.67 -34.31
C GLU A 126 12.99 3.74 -34.96
N ILE A 127 12.46 4.95 -35.15
CA ILE A 127 13.16 6.05 -35.79
C ILE A 127 14.05 6.71 -34.75
N GLU A 128 15.37 6.61 -34.93
CA GLU A 128 16.38 7.00 -33.92
C GLU A 128 16.17 8.43 -33.36
N PRO A 129 15.97 9.48 -34.18
CA PRO A 129 15.70 10.83 -33.67
C PRO A 129 14.40 10.98 -32.85
N CYS A 130 13.45 10.04 -32.99
CA CYS A 130 12.15 10.07 -32.33
C CYS A 130 12.10 9.25 -31.04
N ARG A 131 13.11 8.41 -30.75
CA ARG A 131 13.09 7.48 -29.58
C ARG A 131 12.82 8.18 -28.26
N HIS A 132 13.58 9.24 -27.97
CA HIS A 132 13.40 10.03 -26.74
C HIS A 132 12.05 10.73 -26.70
N LEU A 133 11.59 11.23 -27.85
CA LEU A 133 10.28 11.87 -27.94
C LEU A 133 9.16 10.87 -27.60
N VAL A 134 9.22 9.67 -28.18
CA VAL A 134 8.25 8.60 -27.93
C VAL A 134 8.26 8.19 -26.47
N ALA A 135 9.44 7.96 -25.90
CA ALA A 135 9.57 7.58 -24.49
C ALA A 135 9.07 8.69 -23.54
N ARG A 136 9.34 9.97 -23.84
CA ARG A 136 8.78 11.12 -23.08
C ARG A 136 7.26 11.19 -23.20
N ALA A 137 6.71 11.03 -24.40
CA ALA A 137 5.27 11.03 -24.63
C ALA A 137 4.58 9.92 -23.82
N LEU A 138 5.13 8.70 -23.84
CA LEU A 138 4.66 7.59 -23.02
C LEU A 138 4.75 7.89 -21.53
N SER A 139 5.86 8.50 -21.07
CA SER A 139 6.04 8.85 -19.66
C SER A 139 4.98 9.85 -19.19
N VAL A 140 4.67 10.88 -19.99
CA VAL A 140 3.59 11.84 -19.71
C VAL A 140 2.22 11.14 -19.64
N LEU A 141 1.94 10.24 -20.58
CA LEU A 141 0.67 9.50 -20.62
C LEU A 141 0.49 8.61 -19.40
N THR A 142 1.54 7.90 -18.97
CA THR A 142 1.46 6.97 -17.85
C THR A 142 1.47 7.68 -16.51
N HIS A 143 2.24 8.77 -16.36
CA HIS A 143 2.36 9.52 -15.12
C HIS A 143 1.00 10.01 -14.62
N HIS A 144 0.16 10.55 -15.52
CA HIS A 144 -1.19 11.01 -15.17
C HIS A 144 -2.31 10.05 -15.61
N GLY A 145 -1.97 8.93 -16.26
CA GLY A 145 -2.94 7.98 -16.80
C GLY A 145 -3.74 7.25 -15.73
N GLY A 146 -5.03 7.01 -15.99
CA GLY A 146 -5.80 6.06 -15.19
C GLY A 146 -5.39 4.61 -15.46
N TYR A 147 -5.96 3.67 -14.70
CA TYR A 147 -5.68 2.23 -14.84
C TYR A 147 -5.78 1.75 -16.30
N GLU A 148 -6.85 2.10 -17.01
CA GLU A 148 -7.08 1.66 -18.40
C GLU A 148 -5.95 2.10 -19.34
N VAL A 149 -5.54 3.37 -19.25
CA VAL A 149 -4.44 3.95 -20.05
C VAL A 149 -3.13 3.24 -19.75
N ARG A 150 -2.82 3.05 -18.46
CA ARG A 150 -1.59 2.39 -18.00
C ARG A 150 -1.55 0.92 -18.43
N ALA A 151 -2.65 0.20 -18.26
CA ALA A 151 -2.75 -1.21 -18.63
C ALA A 151 -2.61 -1.43 -20.14
N GLU A 152 -3.20 -0.55 -20.96
CA GLU A 152 -3.06 -0.64 -22.42
C GLU A 152 -1.64 -0.33 -22.88
N ILE A 153 -1.00 0.71 -22.31
CA ILE A 153 0.42 1.01 -22.57
C ILE A 153 1.31 -0.16 -22.15
N ALA A 154 1.06 -0.77 -20.99
CA ALA A 154 1.83 -1.93 -20.54
C ALA A 154 1.72 -3.10 -21.54
N ARG A 155 0.55 -3.35 -22.12
CA ARG A 155 0.37 -4.42 -23.12
C ARG A 155 1.09 -4.15 -24.43
N VAL A 156 1.05 -2.90 -24.92
CA VAL A 156 1.51 -2.57 -26.27
C VAL A 156 2.98 -2.12 -26.31
N ALA A 157 3.45 -1.41 -25.28
CA ALA A 157 4.76 -0.76 -25.32
C ALA A 157 5.87 -1.54 -24.61
N THR A 158 5.55 -2.45 -23.67
CA THR A 158 6.55 -3.08 -22.80
C THR A 158 7.68 -3.76 -23.56
N ILE A 159 7.36 -4.73 -24.42
CA ILE A 159 8.38 -5.48 -25.19
C ILE A 159 9.20 -4.55 -26.07
N LYS A 160 8.55 -3.58 -26.72
CA LYS A 160 9.20 -2.63 -27.62
C LYS A 160 10.19 -1.72 -26.88
N LEU A 161 9.84 -1.23 -25.69
CA LEU A 161 10.75 -0.43 -24.87
C LEU A 161 11.94 -1.27 -24.40
N LEU A 162 11.72 -2.53 -24.01
CA LEU A 162 12.81 -3.44 -23.64
C LEU A 162 13.76 -3.70 -24.82
N ASP A 163 13.23 -3.89 -26.03
CA ASP A 163 14.03 -4.06 -27.24
C ASP A 163 14.85 -2.80 -27.55
N LEU A 164 14.25 -1.61 -27.43
CA LEU A 164 14.91 -0.34 -27.70
C LEU A 164 16.05 -0.05 -26.71
N VAL A 165 15.84 -0.28 -25.42
CA VAL A 165 16.89 -0.11 -24.41
C VAL A 165 18.01 -1.11 -24.62
N ALA A 166 17.69 -2.37 -24.94
CA ALA A 166 18.70 -3.38 -25.25
C ALA A 166 19.53 -3.03 -26.51
N ALA A 167 18.89 -2.44 -27.53
CA ALA A 167 19.54 -2.01 -28.75
C ALA A 167 20.35 -0.71 -28.60
N SER A 168 20.15 0.06 -27.53
CA SER A 168 20.84 1.34 -27.27
C SER A 168 21.37 1.40 -25.84
N PRO A 169 22.29 0.50 -25.46
CA PRO A 169 22.69 0.31 -24.07
C PRO A 169 23.40 1.52 -23.45
N GLU A 170 24.01 2.40 -24.25
CA GLU A 170 24.69 3.63 -23.78
C GLU A 170 23.73 4.81 -23.60
N ASP A 171 22.48 4.70 -24.05
CA ASP A 171 21.51 5.77 -23.98
C ASP A 171 20.79 5.80 -22.63
N GLY A 172 21.44 6.47 -21.65
CA GLY A 172 20.89 6.61 -20.31
C GLY A 172 19.56 7.37 -20.25
N VAL A 173 19.28 8.26 -21.20
CA VAL A 173 18.01 9.02 -21.25
C VAL A 173 16.87 8.10 -21.67
N LEU A 174 17.08 7.30 -22.71
CA LEU A 174 16.10 6.31 -23.14
C LEU A 174 15.86 5.26 -22.06
N ALA A 175 16.91 4.78 -21.40
CA ALA A 175 16.79 3.82 -20.32
C ALA A 175 15.99 4.39 -19.14
N GLU A 176 16.28 5.61 -18.68
CA GLU A 176 15.55 6.28 -17.59
C GLU A 176 14.07 6.47 -17.91
N LEU A 177 13.76 7.00 -19.10
CA LEU A 177 12.38 7.19 -19.54
C LEU A 177 11.63 5.87 -19.66
N SER A 178 12.30 4.83 -20.17
CA SER A 178 11.71 3.50 -20.31
C SER A 178 11.39 2.88 -18.94
N VAL A 179 12.30 2.96 -17.97
CA VAL A 179 12.04 2.51 -16.59
C VAL A 179 10.90 3.29 -15.96
N SER A 180 10.81 4.61 -16.18
CA SER A 180 9.67 5.40 -15.69
C SER A 180 8.34 4.96 -16.31
N VAL A 181 8.29 4.75 -17.63
CA VAL A 181 7.10 4.27 -18.33
C VAL A 181 6.67 2.90 -17.80
N LEU A 182 7.60 1.95 -17.71
CA LEU A 182 7.36 0.60 -17.19
C LEU A 182 6.92 0.66 -15.73
N GLY A 183 7.61 1.43 -14.89
CA GLY A 183 7.29 1.60 -13.47
C GLY A 183 5.90 2.18 -13.23
N HIS A 184 5.37 3.04 -14.10
CA HIS A 184 3.97 3.50 -13.99
C HIS A 184 2.97 2.48 -14.54
N SER A 185 3.26 1.90 -15.71
CA SER A 185 2.31 1.12 -16.51
C SER A 185 2.20 -0.33 -16.04
N VAL A 186 3.33 -1.00 -15.87
CA VAL A 186 3.40 -2.40 -15.46
C VAL A 186 2.93 -2.54 -14.01
N THR A 187 3.36 -1.64 -13.13
CA THR A 187 2.92 -1.59 -11.71
C THR A 187 1.40 -1.50 -11.58
N ALA A 188 0.71 -0.79 -12.48
CA ALA A 188 -0.74 -0.73 -12.46
C ALA A 188 -1.42 -2.11 -12.63
N ILE A 189 -0.73 -3.06 -13.28
CA ILE A 189 -1.21 -4.43 -13.46
C ILE A 189 -0.68 -5.32 -12.33
N VAL A 190 0.64 -5.36 -12.12
CA VAL A 190 1.25 -6.31 -11.16
C VAL A 190 1.07 -5.90 -9.71
N GLY A 191 0.75 -4.64 -9.43
CA GLY A 191 0.46 -4.13 -8.08
C GLY A 191 -1.01 -4.15 -7.67
N ASP A 192 -1.91 -4.73 -8.48
CA ASP A 192 -3.33 -4.82 -8.10
C ASP A 192 -3.51 -5.87 -6.99
N HIS A 193 -3.80 -5.38 -5.78
CA HIS A 193 -4.10 -6.19 -4.60
C HIS A 193 -5.50 -6.84 -4.67
N LYS A 194 -6.42 -6.27 -5.44
CA LYS A 194 -7.81 -6.74 -5.54
C LYS A 194 -7.98 -7.80 -6.60
N HIS A 195 -7.21 -7.73 -7.68
CA HIS A 195 -7.33 -8.64 -8.81
C HIS A 195 -5.98 -9.21 -9.21
N THR A 196 -5.86 -10.54 -9.15
CA THR A 196 -4.70 -11.25 -9.70
C THR A 196 -4.68 -11.14 -11.22
N PRO A 197 -3.57 -10.67 -11.84
CA PRO A 197 -3.43 -10.66 -13.29
C PRO A 197 -3.56 -12.07 -13.90
N SER A 198 -4.21 -12.18 -15.06
CA SER A 198 -4.30 -13.47 -15.76
C SER A 198 -2.94 -13.94 -16.26
N SER A 199 -2.74 -15.25 -16.37
CA SER A 199 -1.50 -15.84 -16.94
C SER A 199 -1.18 -15.28 -18.33
N THR A 200 -2.19 -15.05 -19.17
CA THR A 200 -2.03 -14.42 -20.49
C THR A 200 -1.47 -12.99 -20.36
N THR A 201 -1.99 -12.20 -19.42
CA THR A 201 -1.48 -10.84 -19.18
C THR A 201 -0.02 -10.89 -18.72
N MET A 202 0.32 -11.79 -17.80
CA MET A 202 1.69 -11.93 -17.31
C MET A 202 2.67 -12.36 -18.41
N LYS A 203 2.25 -13.24 -19.33
CA LYS A 203 3.06 -13.64 -20.50
C LYS A 203 3.29 -12.49 -21.48
N VAL A 204 2.27 -11.65 -21.72
CA VAL A 204 2.39 -10.48 -22.61
C VAL A 204 3.37 -9.45 -22.05
N LEU A 205 3.40 -9.27 -20.72
CA LEU A 205 4.30 -8.33 -20.08
C LEU A 205 5.75 -8.80 -20.03
N ASP A 206 5.99 -10.12 -20.05
CA ASP A 206 7.30 -10.73 -19.80
C ASP A 206 8.00 -10.08 -18.59
N TYR A 207 7.34 -10.17 -17.43
CA TYR A 207 7.78 -9.44 -16.24
C TYR A 207 9.20 -9.84 -15.80
N THR A 208 9.63 -11.08 -16.07
CA THR A 208 11.00 -11.52 -15.85
C THR A 208 12.00 -10.67 -16.65
N ARG A 209 11.73 -10.41 -17.93
CA ARG A 209 12.57 -9.53 -18.76
C ARG A 209 12.53 -8.09 -18.29
N VAL A 210 11.37 -7.59 -17.84
CA VAL A 210 11.24 -6.26 -17.23
C VAL A 210 12.16 -6.12 -16.00
N LEU A 211 12.14 -7.09 -15.09
CA LEU A 211 13.00 -7.09 -13.90
C LEU A 211 14.49 -7.11 -14.29
N LYS A 212 14.91 -8.01 -15.19
CA LYS A 212 16.31 -8.09 -15.66
C LYS A 212 16.80 -6.77 -16.24
N GLN A 213 16.03 -6.19 -17.17
CA GLN A 213 16.43 -4.94 -17.83
C GLN A 213 16.50 -3.77 -16.84
N THR A 214 15.60 -3.73 -15.85
CA THR A 214 15.59 -2.70 -14.82
C THR A 214 16.79 -2.82 -13.89
N VAL A 215 17.14 -4.04 -13.46
CA VAL A 215 18.36 -4.32 -12.69
C VAL A 215 19.61 -3.86 -13.46
N THR A 216 19.73 -4.22 -14.74
CA THR A 216 20.85 -3.75 -15.59
C THR A 216 20.89 -2.22 -15.68
N THR A 217 19.73 -1.58 -15.80
CA THR A 217 19.62 -0.11 -15.88
C THR A 217 20.06 0.54 -14.57
N LEU A 218 19.71 -0.04 -13.41
CA LEU A 218 20.13 0.47 -12.11
C LEU A 218 21.66 0.45 -11.94
N TYR A 219 22.32 -0.63 -12.34
CA TYR A 219 23.79 -0.70 -12.25
C TYR A 219 24.48 0.33 -13.16
N LYS A 220 23.91 0.61 -14.33
CA LYS A 220 24.52 1.50 -15.32
C LYS A 220 24.19 2.98 -15.09
N PHE A 221 22.93 3.28 -14.78
CA PHE A 221 22.38 4.62 -14.67
C PHE A 221 21.59 4.81 -13.36
N PRO A 222 22.24 4.76 -12.18
CA PRO A 222 21.60 4.87 -10.87
C PRO A 222 21.21 6.34 -10.54
N THR A 223 20.34 6.94 -11.35
CA THR A 223 19.77 8.25 -11.02
C THR A 223 18.68 8.09 -9.96
N SER A 224 18.40 9.15 -9.21
CA SER A 224 17.30 9.15 -8.22
C SER A 224 15.94 8.80 -8.86
N ILE A 225 15.74 9.20 -10.12
CA ILE A 225 14.55 8.88 -10.91
C ILE A 225 14.49 7.38 -11.20
N VAL A 226 15.56 6.78 -11.72
CA VAL A 226 15.61 5.34 -12.03
C VAL A 226 15.40 4.53 -10.75
N VAL A 227 16.11 4.87 -9.67
CA VAL A 227 16.00 4.18 -8.36
C VAL A 227 14.57 4.25 -7.82
N GLY A 228 13.93 5.43 -7.85
CA GLY A 228 12.57 5.59 -7.36
C GLY A 228 11.55 4.76 -8.14
N HIS A 229 11.58 4.80 -9.47
CA HIS A 229 10.64 4.05 -10.30
C HIS A 229 10.92 2.53 -10.28
N ALA A 230 12.19 2.13 -10.25
CA ALA A 230 12.57 0.72 -10.13
C ALA A 230 12.13 0.14 -8.78
N MET A 231 12.35 0.87 -7.68
CA MET A 231 11.90 0.49 -6.34
C MET A 231 10.37 0.30 -6.32
N GLN A 232 9.61 1.26 -6.86
CA GLN A 232 8.15 1.16 -6.90
C GLN A 232 7.68 -0.08 -7.68
N MET A 233 8.29 -0.32 -8.84
CA MET A 233 7.97 -1.49 -9.66
C MET A 233 8.34 -2.79 -8.97
N PHE A 234 9.54 -2.89 -8.41
CA PHE A 234 10.00 -4.07 -7.69
C PHE A 234 9.15 -4.35 -6.47
N ALA A 235 8.79 -3.35 -5.67
CA ALA A 235 7.96 -3.55 -4.49
C ALA A 235 6.54 -3.99 -4.87
N SER A 236 5.93 -3.35 -5.87
CA SER A 236 4.54 -3.64 -6.25
C SER A 236 4.36 -4.98 -6.96
N GLY A 237 5.40 -5.49 -7.63
CA GLY A 237 5.31 -6.75 -8.36
C GLY A 237 5.45 -8.01 -7.49
N THR A 238 5.93 -7.91 -6.25
CA THR A 238 6.27 -9.09 -5.44
C THR A 238 5.07 -9.96 -5.10
N LEU A 239 3.88 -9.37 -4.97
CA LEU A 239 2.63 -10.06 -4.68
C LEU A 239 2.15 -10.95 -5.84
N ASN A 240 2.21 -10.43 -7.07
CA ASN A 240 1.58 -11.04 -8.24
C ASN A 240 2.56 -11.73 -9.20
N ALA A 241 3.87 -11.57 -9.03
CA ALA A 241 4.87 -12.16 -9.92
C ALA A 241 5.97 -12.97 -9.20
N PRO A 242 5.64 -13.87 -8.26
CA PRO A 242 6.62 -14.53 -7.40
C PRO A 242 7.68 -15.33 -8.18
N GLU A 243 7.33 -15.95 -9.31
CA GLU A 243 8.25 -16.72 -10.16
C GLU A 243 9.29 -15.84 -10.86
N ALA A 244 8.92 -14.59 -11.19
CA ALA A 244 9.85 -13.65 -11.82
C ALA A 244 10.98 -13.26 -10.86
N TYR A 245 10.68 -13.09 -9.57
CA TYR A 245 11.70 -12.82 -8.55
C TYR A 245 12.56 -14.04 -8.24
N THR A 246 12.03 -15.27 -8.36
CA THR A 246 12.86 -16.48 -8.33
C THR A 246 13.86 -16.50 -9.50
N SER A 247 13.45 -16.00 -10.67
CA SER A 247 14.30 -15.93 -11.87
C SER A 247 15.27 -14.74 -11.87
N VAL A 248 15.00 -13.71 -11.06
CA VAL A 248 15.77 -12.46 -10.98
C VAL A 248 15.93 -12.07 -9.50
N PRO A 249 16.71 -12.85 -8.72
CA PRO A 249 16.86 -12.63 -7.27
C PRO A 249 17.40 -11.24 -6.94
N SER A 250 18.21 -10.65 -7.83
CA SER A 250 18.76 -9.31 -7.65
C SER A 250 17.73 -8.19 -7.51
N ALA A 251 16.51 -8.38 -8.01
CA ALA A 251 15.42 -7.43 -7.77
C ALA A 251 14.93 -7.48 -6.30
N LEU A 252 14.90 -8.66 -5.66
CA LEU A 252 14.62 -8.77 -4.22
C LEU A 252 15.81 -8.30 -3.39
N GLU A 253 17.04 -8.62 -3.80
CA GLU A 253 18.26 -8.13 -3.12
C GLU A 253 18.29 -6.61 -3.10
N PHE A 254 17.91 -5.94 -4.19
CA PHE A 254 17.75 -4.49 -4.22
C PHE A 254 16.75 -3.98 -3.16
N LEU A 255 15.59 -4.63 -3.01
CA LEU A 255 14.62 -4.24 -1.97
C LEU A 255 15.21 -4.43 -0.57
N VAL A 256 15.92 -5.53 -0.32
CA VAL A 256 16.59 -5.77 0.97
C VAL A 256 17.68 -4.73 1.23
N ALA A 257 18.49 -4.39 0.22
CA ALA A 257 19.50 -3.34 0.32
C ALA A 257 18.89 -1.96 0.58
N GLY A 258 17.71 -1.70 0.02
CA GLY A 258 16.96 -0.46 0.23
C GLY A 258 16.59 -0.20 1.69
N LEU A 259 16.56 -1.23 2.54
CA LEU A 259 16.39 -1.07 4.00
C LEU A 259 17.59 -0.36 4.66
N ASN A 260 18.75 -0.28 3.99
CA ASN A 260 19.94 0.43 4.46
C ASN A 260 19.99 1.91 3.98
N SER A 261 18.96 2.38 3.26
CA SER A 261 18.88 3.76 2.78
C SER A 261 18.68 4.77 3.91
N SER A 262 19.24 5.97 3.75
CA SER A 262 18.95 7.11 4.64
C SER A 262 17.54 7.67 4.45
N ASP A 263 16.84 7.30 3.37
CA ASP A 263 15.48 7.73 3.05
C ASP A 263 14.45 6.77 3.65
N HIS A 264 13.70 7.24 4.65
CA HIS A 264 12.66 6.46 5.31
C HIS A 264 11.52 6.05 4.36
N ILE A 265 11.24 6.84 3.33
CA ILE A 265 10.22 6.51 2.31
C ILE A 265 10.69 5.28 1.54
N LEU A 266 11.95 5.26 1.13
CA LEU A 266 12.55 4.15 0.41
C LEU A 266 12.55 2.89 1.27
N ARG A 267 13.06 2.97 2.51
CA ARG A 267 13.10 1.82 3.43
C ARG A 267 11.72 1.19 3.60
N THR A 268 10.69 2.02 3.77
CA THR A 268 9.35 1.51 4.05
C THR A 268 8.70 0.87 2.83
N ASN A 269 8.88 1.45 1.64
CA ASN A 269 8.38 0.83 0.41
C ASN A 269 9.09 -0.49 0.09
N CYS A 270 10.40 -0.56 0.38
CA CYS A 270 11.17 -1.78 0.28
C CYS A 270 10.66 -2.86 1.23
N LEU A 271 10.45 -2.53 2.51
CA LEU A 271 9.88 -3.46 3.49
C LEU A 271 8.51 -3.97 3.05
N ASN A 272 7.64 -3.07 2.59
CA ASN A 272 6.33 -3.44 2.09
C ASN A 272 6.41 -4.46 0.94
N GLY A 273 7.26 -4.21 -0.06
CA GLY A 273 7.49 -5.16 -1.16
C GLY A 273 7.98 -6.53 -0.67
N ILE A 274 8.84 -6.55 0.35
CA ILE A 274 9.36 -7.79 0.94
C ILE A 274 8.25 -8.59 1.64
N VAL A 275 7.38 -7.93 2.42
CA VAL A 275 6.25 -8.58 3.11
C VAL A 275 5.23 -9.12 2.10
N GLN A 276 4.86 -8.31 1.11
CA GLN A 276 3.90 -8.68 0.06
C GLN A 276 4.30 -9.92 -0.74
N ARG A 277 5.60 -10.19 -0.86
CA ARG A 277 6.14 -11.38 -1.54
C ARG A 277 5.55 -12.69 -0.99
N PHE A 278 5.17 -12.70 0.29
CA PHE A 278 4.77 -13.91 1.01
C PHE A 278 3.29 -13.95 1.35
N GLU A 279 2.55 -12.85 1.21
CA GLU A 279 1.15 -12.74 1.66
C GLU A 279 0.23 -13.86 1.14
N ARG A 280 0.36 -14.25 -0.14
CA ARG A 280 -0.53 -15.26 -0.75
C ARG A 280 -0.21 -16.71 -0.41
N ASN A 281 1.05 -16.99 -0.03
CA ASN A 281 1.54 -18.34 0.22
C ASN A 281 1.83 -18.58 1.71
N ALA A 282 1.65 -17.56 2.54
CA ALA A 282 1.86 -17.65 3.98
C ALA A 282 0.80 -18.52 4.64
N GLN A 283 1.20 -19.19 5.71
CA GLN A 283 0.29 -19.88 6.60
C GLN A 283 -0.37 -18.89 7.57
N ASP A 284 -1.62 -19.18 7.94
CA ASP A 284 -2.28 -18.49 9.03
C ASP A 284 -1.59 -18.82 10.36
N ASP A 285 -1.53 -17.81 11.22
CA ASP A 285 -0.94 -17.89 12.54
C ASP A 285 -1.94 -18.52 13.53
N GLU A 286 -2.15 -19.84 13.43
CA GLU A 286 -2.99 -20.56 14.38
C GLU A 286 -2.13 -21.26 15.45
N HIS A 287 -2.53 -21.03 16.70
CA HIS A 287 -1.85 -21.55 17.88
C HIS A 287 -2.44 -22.92 18.25
N HIS A 288 -2.18 -23.94 17.43
CA HIS A 288 -2.51 -25.32 17.79
C HIS A 288 -1.42 -25.90 18.68
N MET A 289 -1.73 -26.05 19.97
CA MET A 289 -0.85 -26.70 20.95
C MET A 289 -1.00 -28.23 20.89
N ASP A 290 0.11 -28.95 20.95
CA ASP A 290 0.12 -30.40 21.14
C ASP A 290 -0.16 -30.72 22.62
N PRO A 291 -1.33 -31.28 22.97
CA PRO A 291 -1.69 -31.52 24.36
C PRO A 291 -0.70 -32.43 25.09
N ALA A 292 -0.11 -33.41 24.38
CA ALA A 292 0.83 -34.35 24.99
C ALA A 292 2.12 -33.62 25.40
N LYS A 293 2.59 -32.66 24.59
CA LYS A 293 3.76 -31.85 24.93
C LYS A 293 3.48 -30.85 26.04
N ILE A 294 2.31 -30.24 26.06
CA ILE A 294 1.90 -29.37 27.17
C ILE A 294 1.92 -30.15 28.49
N VAL A 295 1.31 -31.34 28.53
CA VAL A 295 1.32 -32.22 29.71
C VAL A 295 2.75 -32.63 30.08
N TYR A 296 3.60 -32.91 29.10
CA TYR A 296 5.01 -33.24 29.34
C TYR A 296 5.75 -32.08 30.02
N VAL A 297 5.67 -30.86 29.47
CA VAL A 297 6.33 -29.68 30.04
C VAL A 297 5.77 -29.33 31.41
N GLN A 298 4.46 -29.47 31.64
CA GLN A 298 3.84 -29.28 32.95
C GLN A 298 4.37 -30.27 33.99
N ARG A 299 4.59 -31.53 33.61
CA ARG A 299 5.01 -32.60 34.52
C ARG A 299 6.51 -32.62 34.78
N PHE A 300 7.32 -32.34 33.76
CA PHE A 300 8.77 -32.52 33.80
C PHE A 300 9.56 -31.21 33.68
N GLY A 301 8.88 -30.08 33.46
CA GLY A 301 9.51 -28.78 33.23
C GLY A 301 10.00 -28.60 31.80
N TYR A 302 10.54 -27.41 31.52
CA TYR A 302 11.25 -27.14 30.28
C TYR A 302 12.64 -27.77 30.29
N PRO A 303 13.30 -27.94 29.12
CA PRO A 303 14.74 -28.17 29.06
C PRO A 303 15.51 -27.19 29.96
N SER A 304 16.59 -27.65 30.59
CA SER A 304 17.26 -26.93 31.69
C SER A 304 17.60 -25.47 31.36
N HIS A 305 18.13 -25.20 30.17
CA HIS A 305 18.48 -23.83 29.77
C HIS A 305 17.28 -22.90 29.58
N LEU A 306 16.12 -23.44 29.18
CA LEU A 306 14.85 -22.68 29.11
C LEU A 306 14.23 -22.53 30.50
N GLN A 307 14.36 -23.55 31.34
CA GLN A 307 13.90 -23.51 32.73
C GLN A 307 14.60 -22.40 33.50
N ASP A 308 15.92 -22.23 33.34
CA ASP A 308 16.69 -21.14 33.97
C ASP A 308 16.17 -19.76 33.55
N ILE A 309 15.79 -19.60 32.28
CA ILE A 309 15.23 -18.35 31.75
C ILE A 309 13.87 -18.05 32.41
N ILE A 310 12.99 -19.06 32.50
CA ILE A 310 11.68 -18.92 33.15
C ILE A 310 11.82 -18.64 34.64
N VAL A 311 12.73 -19.33 35.34
CA VAL A 311 12.98 -19.10 36.77
C VAL A 311 13.47 -17.67 37.00
N LYS A 312 14.39 -17.18 36.16
CA LYS A 312 14.89 -15.80 36.23
C LYS A 312 13.79 -14.76 35.97
N TYR A 313 12.86 -15.05 35.06
CA TYR A 313 11.72 -14.17 34.78
C TYR A 313 10.66 -14.21 35.91
N GLY A 314 10.48 -15.38 36.52
CA GLY A 314 9.49 -15.68 37.55
C GLY A 314 8.49 -16.73 37.06
N TYR A 315 8.60 -17.96 37.58
CA TYR A 315 7.80 -19.11 37.16
C TYR A 315 6.28 -18.87 37.27
N GLU A 316 5.81 -18.25 38.37
CA GLU A 316 4.38 -17.95 38.58
C GLU A 316 3.82 -16.91 37.59
N ARG A 317 4.69 -16.23 36.84
CA ARG A 317 4.30 -15.25 35.81
C ARG A 317 4.36 -15.83 34.39
N SER A 318 4.74 -17.10 34.22
CA SER A 318 4.85 -17.71 32.89
C SER A 318 3.47 -17.96 32.28
N GLU A 319 3.40 -17.94 30.95
CA GLU A 319 2.12 -18.12 30.25
C GLU A 319 1.56 -19.52 30.49
N LEU A 320 2.41 -20.55 30.42
CA LEU A 320 2.01 -21.92 30.68
C LEU A 320 1.49 -22.10 32.12
N ARG A 321 2.15 -21.49 33.11
CA ARG A 321 1.77 -21.58 34.52
C ARG A 321 0.43 -20.91 34.79
N LEU A 322 0.23 -19.69 34.28
CA LEU A 322 -1.02 -18.94 34.41
C LEU A 322 -2.20 -19.68 33.78
N ASN A 323 -2.03 -20.27 32.59
CA ASN A 323 -3.05 -21.09 31.95
C ASN A 323 -3.37 -22.34 32.81
N THR A 324 -2.34 -23.08 33.24
CA THR A 324 -2.52 -24.30 34.04
C THR A 324 -3.23 -24.03 35.37
N GLN A 325 -2.85 -22.95 36.05
CA GLN A 325 -3.49 -22.56 37.31
C GLN A 325 -4.95 -22.14 37.08
N SER A 326 -5.22 -21.36 36.04
CA SER A 326 -6.58 -20.93 35.70
C SER A 326 -7.48 -22.13 35.36
N GLN A 327 -6.95 -23.11 34.63
CA GLN A 327 -7.65 -24.35 34.32
C GLN A 327 -7.93 -25.19 35.57
N SER A 328 -6.99 -25.28 36.52
CA SER A 328 -7.23 -25.96 37.81
C SER A 328 -8.38 -25.32 38.58
N ILE A 329 -8.38 -23.99 38.70
CA ILE A 329 -9.45 -23.25 39.39
C ILE A 329 -10.79 -23.45 38.67
N PHE A 330 -10.81 -23.46 37.34
CA PHE A 330 -12.00 -23.75 36.56
C PHE A 330 -12.55 -25.15 36.85
N VAL A 331 -11.70 -26.17 36.86
CA VAL A 331 -12.10 -27.55 37.16
C VAL A 331 -12.66 -27.65 38.58
N ASP A 332 -11.98 -27.08 39.57
CA ASP A 332 -12.45 -27.08 40.96
C ASP A 332 -13.83 -26.41 41.09
N ALA A 333 -14.05 -25.31 40.36
CA ALA A 333 -15.33 -24.61 40.33
C ALA A 333 -16.45 -25.45 39.68
N ILE A 334 -16.13 -26.18 38.60
CA ILE A 334 -17.08 -27.09 37.94
C ILE A 334 -17.48 -28.24 38.87
N TYR A 335 -16.51 -28.86 39.56
CA TYR A 335 -16.80 -29.92 40.54
C TYR A 335 -17.61 -29.40 41.73
N LYS A 336 -17.29 -28.19 42.21
CA LYS A 336 -18.08 -27.55 43.27
C LYS A 336 -19.52 -27.30 42.84
N ALA A 337 -19.72 -26.75 41.64
CA ALA A 337 -21.06 -26.52 41.08
C ALA A 337 -21.84 -27.82 40.89
N ALA A 338 -21.19 -28.93 40.53
CA ALA A 338 -21.85 -30.24 40.48
C ALA A 338 -22.33 -30.73 41.85
N ALA A 339 -21.68 -30.29 42.94
CA ALA A 339 -22.05 -30.68 44.30
C ALA A 339 -23.11 -29.76 44.94
N ASP A 340 -23.02 -28.44 44.73
CA ASP A 340 -23.90 -27.45 45.36
C ASP A 340 -24.96 -26.84 44.41
N HIS A 341 -24.86 -27.11 43.11
CA HIS A 341 -25.70 -26.55 42.04
C HIS A 341 -25.69 -25.01 41.97
N ASP A 342 -24.68 -24.32 42.52
CA ASP A 342 -24.56 -22.86 42.51
C ASP A 342 -23.94 -22.35 41.20
N ILE A 343 -24.80 -22.22 40.18
CA ILE A 343 -24.42 -21.69 38.86
C ILE A 343 -23.96 -20.22 38.93
N LEU A 344 -24.43 -19.44 39.90
CA LEU A 344 -24.02 -18.04 40.03
C LEU A 344 -22.56 -17.95 40.54
N ALA A 345 -22.20 -18.75 41.55
CA ALA A 345 -20.83 -18.83 42.04
C ALA A 345 -19.86 -19.35 40.98
N LEU A 346 -20.29 -20.35 40.19
CA LEU A 346 -19.54 -20.81 39.03
C LEU A 346 -19.31 -19.67 38.04
N GLY A 347 -20.36 -18.92 37.70
CA GLY A 347 -20.28 -17.80 36.77
C GLY A 347 -19.34 -16.69 37.22
N ARG A 348 -19.38 -16.30 38.50
CA ARG A 348 -18.44 -15.32 39.08
C ARG A 348 -16.99 -15.79 38.97
N THR A 349 -16.74 -17.07 39.24
CA THR A 349 -15.41 -17.66 39.14
C THR A 349 -14.91 -17.65 37.71
N ILE A 350 -15.72 -18.11 36.75
CA ILE A 350 -15.38 -18.11 35.32
C ILE A 350 -15.09 -16.69 34.83
N ALA A 351 -15.94 -15.72 35.19
CA ALA A 351 -15.76 -14.32 34.81
C ALA A 351 -14.43 -13.75 35.30
N GLY A 352 -14.02 -14.11 36.52
CA GLY A 352 -12.73 -13.73 37.09
C GLY A 352 -11.51 -14.37 36.40
N LEU A 353 -11.66 -15.55 35.79
CA LEU A 353 -10.58 -16.27 35.09
C LEU A 353 -10.35 -15.79 33.66
N ILE A 354 -11.41 -15.40 32.94
CA ILE A 354 -11.33 -14.93 31.54
C ILE A 354 -10.25 -13.86 31.29
N PRO A 355 -10.08 -12.82 32.13
CA PRO A 355 -9.08 -11.80 31.89
C PRO A 355 -7.68 -12.18 32.40
N LEU A 356 -7.45 -13.39 32.92
CA LEU A 356 -6.16 -13.78 33.51
C LEU A 356 -5.30 -14.64 32.58
N ALA A 357 -5.91 -15.36 31.65
CA ALA A 357 -5.21 -16.29 30.76
C ALA A 357 -5.96 -16.50 29.43
N GLU A 358 -5.28 -17.01 28.42
CA GLU A 358 -5.86 -17.21 27.08
C GLU A 358 -6.81 -18.40 27.02
N PHE A 359 -6.44 -19.51 27.67
CA PHE A 359 -7.18 -20.77 27.63
C PHE A 359 -7.63 -21.23 29.03
N PRO A 360 -8.36 -20.39 29.81
CA PRO A 360 -8.74 -20.75 31.18
C PRO A 360 -9.89 -21.77 31.23
N ILE A 361 -10.64 -21.94 30.14
CA ILE A 361 -11.82 -22.81 30.07
C ILE A 361 -11.45 -24.11 29.35
N LEU A 362 -11.65 -25.24 30.03
CA LEU A 362 -11.51 -26.56 29.44
C LEU A 362 -12.82 -27.03 28.81
N HIS A 363 -12.71 -27.72 27.68
CA HIS A 363 -13.84 -28.40 27.06
C HIS A 363 -13.80 -29.88 27.45
N GLY A 364 -14.62 -30.24 28.45
CA GLY A 364 -14.75 -31.60 28.95
C GLY A 364 -16.20 -31.91 29.34
N SER A 365 -16.40 -33.07 29.95
CA SER A 365 -17.67 -33.48 30.55
C SER A 365 -17.39 -34.36 31.76
N PHE A 366 -18.36 -34.52 32.65
CA PHE A 366 -18.31 -35.64 33.58
C PHE A 366 -18.53 -36.93 32.80
N GLN A 367 -17.93 -38.02 33.26
CA GLN A 367 -18.13 -39.36 32.71
C GLN A 367 -18.82 -40.21 33.77
N SER A 368 -19.89 -40.89 33.37
CA SER A 368 -20.54 -41.90 34.19
C SER A 368 -20.82 -43.15 33.36
N THR A 369 -20.70 -44.31 34.00
CA THR A 369 -21.01 -45.59 33.36
C THR A 369 -22.53 -45.73 33.24
N ASN A 370 -23.04 -45.83 32.01
CA ASN A 370 -24.45 -46.06 31.76
C ASN A 370 -24.86 -47.44 32.34
N PRO A 371 -25.79 -47.51 33.31
CA PRO A 371 -26.14 -48.75 34.00
C PRO A 371 -26.76 -49.82 33.09
N ARG A 372 -27.30 -49.43 31.93
CA ARG A 372 -27.98 -50.33 30.98
C ARG A 372 -27.04 -50.85 29.90
N THR A 373 -26.08 -50.03 29.45
CA THR A 373 -25.19 -50.37 28.33
C THR A 373 -23.77 -50.71 28.79
N GLY A 374 -23.40 -50.37 30.03
CA GLY A 374 -22.05 -50.52 30.58
C GLY A 374 -21.02 -49.60 29.92
N ARG A 375 -21.43 -48.64 29.09
CA ARG A 375 -20.54 -47.71 28.38
C ARG A 375 -20.39 -46.42 29.19
N GLU A 376 -19.20 -45.83 29.15
CA GLU A 376 -18.99 -44.47 29.62
C GLU A 376 -19.74 -43.49 28.74
N GLU A 377 -20.57 -42.65 29.36
CA GLU A 377 -21.34 -41.60 28.69
C GLU A 377 -21.11 -40.26 29.40
N ALA A 378 -21.28 -39.17 28.65
CA ALA A 378 -21.17 -37.84 29.21
C ALA A 378 -22.40 -37.55 30.10
N ASP A 379 -22.16 -37.15 31.34
CA ASP A 379 -23.20 -36.90 32.35
C ASP A 379 -23.22 -35.43 32.76
N GLY A 380 -24.40 -34.88 32.96
CA GLY A 380 -24.58 -33.52 33.48
C GLY A 380 -24.58 -33.46 35.00
N LEU A 381 -24.71 -34.59 35.71
CA LEU A 381 -24.82 -34.64 37.19
C LEU A 381 -25.89 -33.69 37.75
N GLY A 382 -26.99 -33.50 37.03
CA GLY A 382 -28.07 -32.57 37.41
C GLY A 382 -27.81 -31.09 37.10
N LEU A 383 -26.68 -30.74 36.48
CA LEU A 383 -26.41 -29.41 35.95
C LEU A 383 -27.20 -29.15 34.66
N PRO A 384 -27.43 -27.86 34.30
CA PRO A 384 -28.17 -27.52 33.09
C PRO A 384 -27.33 -27.66 31.80
N PHE A 385 -26.13 -28.23 31.87
CA PHE A 385 -25.22 -28.48 30.76
C PHE A 385 -24.52 -29.83 30.94
N VAL A 386 -24.12 -30.45 29.82
CA VAL A 386 -23.33 -31.69 29.80
C VAL A 386 -21.86 -31.38 29.53
N MET A 387 -21.60 -30.59 28.49
CA MET A 387 -20.25 -30.13 28.18
C MET A 387 -19.92 -28.91 29.04
N TRP A 388 -18.74 -28.91 29.65
CA TRP A 388 -18.28 -27.81 30.51
C TRP A 388 -18.20 -26.48 29.77
N GLY A 389 -17.97 -26.47 28.45
CA GLY A 389 -18.00 -25.25 27.63
C GLY A 389 -19.39 -24.61 27.56
N ASP A 390 -20.47 -25.39 27.64
CA ASP A 390 -21.83 -24.84 27.57
C ASP A 390 -22.22 -24.12 28.86
N SER A 391 -21.48 -24.35 29.96
CA SER A 391 -21.67 -23.68 31.25
C SER A 391 -21.64 -22.16 31.14
N LEU A 392 -20.87 -21.59 30.18
CA LEU A 392 -20.74 -20.15 30.01
C LEU A 392 -22.08 -19.47 29.77
N THR A 393 -22.95 -20.06 28.94
CA THR A 393 -24.24 -19.46 28.61
C THR A 393 -25.23 -19.52 29.78
N HIS A 394 -25.16 -20.59 30.60
CA HIS A 394 -25.98 -20.73 31.81
C HIS A 394 -25.51 -19.80 32.93
N CYS A 395 -24.20 -19.70 33.11
CA CYS A 395 -23.57 -18.77 34.03
C CYS A 395 -23.86 -17.32 33.67
N ALA A 396 -23.80 -16.95 32.39
CA ALA A 396 -24.14 -15.60 31.92
C ALA A 396 -25.61 -15.25 32.25
N LYS A 397 -26.55 -16.19 32.11
CA LYS A 397 -27.95 -15.99 32.52
C LYS A 397 -28.08 -15.76 34.03
N ALA A 398 -27.39 -16.57 34.84
CA ALA A 398 -27.41 -16.42 36.30
C ALA A 398 -26.82 -15.07 36.74
N LEU A 399 -25.68 -14.66 36.16
CA LEU A 399 -25.04 -13.36 36.43
C LEU A 399 -25.95 -12.19 36.05
N ARG A 400 -26.64 -12.25 34.90
CA ARG A 400 -27.62 -11.22 34.52
C ARG A 400 -28.76 -11.11 35.51
N ALA A 401 -29.30 -12.23 35.97
CA ALA A 401 -30.35 -12.24 36.99
C ALA A 401 -29.87 -11.62 38.32
N ALA A 402 -28.57 -11.72 38.62
CA ALA A 402 -27.94 -11.08 39.77
C ALA A 402 -27.51 -9.61 39.53
N GLY A 403 -27.73 -9.05 38.33
CA GLY A 403 -27.33 -7.69 37.97
C GLY A 403 -25.85 -7.51 37.58
N GLU A 404 -25.09 -8.59 37.46
CA GLU A 404 -23.66 -8.58 37.09
C GLU A 404 -23.47 -8.61 35.56
N LEU A 405 -23.92 -7.54 34.91
CA LEU A 405 -24.03 -7.48 33.45
C LEU A 405 -22.69 -7.58 32.72
N ASP A 406 -21.63 -6.93 33.22
CA ASP A 406 -20.31 -6.96 32.59
C ASP A 406 -19.71 -8.37 32.61
N SER A 407 -19.77 -9.04 33.77
CA SER A 407 -19.34 -10.43 33.92
C SER A 407 -20.11 -11.36 32.99
N ALA A 408 -21.43 -11.19 32.89
CA ALA A 408 -22.25 -11.99 31.97
C ALA A 408 -21.87 -11.78 30.50
N ASP A 409 -21.61 -10.53 30.11
CA ASP A 409 -21.20 -10.19 28.75
C ASP A 409 -19.79 -10.75 28.44
N MET A 410 -18.87 -10.80 29.41
CA MET A 410 -17.57 -11.47 29.25
C MET A 410 -17.71 -12.96 28.94
N LEU A 411 -18.65 -13.65 29.60
CA LEU A 411 -18.92 -15.07 29.36
C LEU A 411 -19.51 -15.32 27.97
N ASP A 412 -20.49 -14.51 27.56
CA ASP A 412 -21.07 -14.64 26.22
C ASP A 412 -20.07 -14.31 25.12
N ILE A 413 -19.19 -13.31 25.34
CA ILE A 413 -18.07 -13.01 24.44
C ILE A 413 -17.14 -14.22 24.34
N LYS A 414 -16.70 -14.80 25.47
CA LYS A 414 -15.77 -15.95 25.45
C LYS A 414 -16.41 -17.16 24.75
N TYR A 415 -17.70 -17.40 24.98
CA TYR A 415 -18.45 -18.41 24.24
C TYR A 415 -18.47 -18.11 22.74
N ALA A 416 -18.80 -16.88 22.34
CA ALA A 416 -18.84 -16.48 20.93
C ALA A 416 -17.46 -16.56 20.24
N VAL A 417 -16.38 -16.14 20.89
CA VAL A 417 -15.02 -16.17 20.31
C VAL A 417 -14.49 -17.60 20.20
N THR A 418 -14.56 -18.37 21.29
CA THR A 418 -13.85 -19.67 21.39
C THR A 418 -14.71 -20.87 21.01
N LEU A 419 -15.98 -20.91 21.42
CA LEU A 419 -16.85 -22.09 21.27
C LEU A 419 -17.82 -21.98 20.09
N GLY A 420 -18.33 -20.77 19.81
CA GLY A 420 -19.28 -20.50 18.71
C GLY A 420 -18.64 -19.96 17.43
N ARG A 421 -17.41 -19.44 17.49
CA ARG A 421 -16.68 -18.76 16.40
C ARG A 421 -17.47 -17.62 15.73
N GLN A 422 -18.16 -16.81 16.52
CA GLN A 422 -19.02 -15.69 16.10
C GLN A 422 -18.41 -14.33 16.48
N LEU A 423 -17.28 -13.97 15.86
CA LEU A 423 -16.58 -12.71 16.13
C LEU A 423 -17.47 -11.45 16.02
N PRO A 424 -18.37 -11.29 15.02
CA PRO A 424 -19.25 -10.13 14.95
C PRO A 424 -20.24 -10.03 16.10
N VAL A 425 -20.68 -11.18 16.65
CA VAL A 425 -21.58 -11.22 17.81
C VAL A 425 -20.82 -10.79 19.06
N ALA A 426 -19.60 -11.30 19.24
CA ALA A 426 -18.71 -10.89 20.34
C ALA A 426 -18.43 -9.39 20.31
N GLU A 427 -18.15 -8.82 19.13
CA GLU A 427 -17.96 -7.38 18.95
C GLU A 427 -19.20 -6.58 19.37
N ALA A 428 -20.39 -6.99 18.91
CA ALA A 428 -21.63 -6.31 19.24
C ALA A 428 -21.92 -6.33 20.75
N ILE A 429 -21.61 -7.43 21.45
CA ILE A 429 -21.72 -7.51 22.90
C ILE A 429 -20.72 -6.56 23.57
N ALA A 430 -19.45 -6.60 23.14
CA ALA A 430 -18.39 -5.76 23.69
C ALA A 430 -18.67 -4.27 23.53
N GLN A 431 -19.17 -3.83 22.36
CA GLN A 431 -19.54 -2.43 22.12
C GLN A 431 -20.67 -1.97 23.05
N ARG A 432 -21.70 -2.80 23.29
CA ARG A 432 -22.75 -2.49 24.27
C ARG A 432 -22.19 -2.43 25.69
N GLY A 433 -21.28 -3.33 26.03
CA GLY A 433 -20.55 -3.33 27.29
C GLY A 433 -19.78 -2.03 27.51
N LEU A 434 -19.08 -1.53 26.48
CA LEU A 434 -18.30 -0.28 26.55
C LEU A 434 -19.14 0.97 26.75
N VAL A 435 -20.39 1.00 26.26
CA VAL A 435 -21.33 2.10 26.54
C VAL A 435 -21.66 2.17 28.03
N ARG A 436 -21.77 1.01 28.69
CA ARG A 436 -22.07 0.90 30.12
C ARG A 436 -20.82 1.07 30.99
N ASN A 437 -19.71 0.46 30.59
CA ASN A 437 -18.45 0.46 31.30
C ASN A 437 -17.27 0.72 30.32
N PRO A 438 -16.93 2.00 30.07
CA PRO A 438 -15.86 2.36 29.15
C PRO A 438 -14.45 2.08 29.70
N GLN A 439 -14.32 1.56 30.93
CA GLN A 439 -13.06 1.20 31.58
C GLN A 439 -12.77 -0.32 31.54
N CYS A 440 -13.63 -1.12 30.92
CA CYS A 440 -13.40 -2.55 30.78
C CYS A 440 -12.46 -2.87 29.60
N ALA A 441 -11.18 -3.11 29.90
CA ALA A 441 -10.16 -3.42 28.90
C ALA A 441 -10.47 -4.68 28.06
N TYR A 442 -11.16 -5.68 28.65
CA TYR A 442 -11.53 -6.91 27.95
C TYR A 442 -12.48 -6.66 26.76
N PHE A 443 -13.39 -5.69 26.88
CA PHE A 443 -14.27 -5.34 25.77
C PHE A 443 -13.51 -4.68 24.62
N TYR A 444 -12.53 -3.82 24.91
CA TYR A 444 -11.65 -3.27 23.87
C TYR A 444 -10.82 -4.35 23.18
N TYR A 445 -10.28 -5.30 23.93
CA TYR A 445 -9.59 -6.46 23.36
C TYR A 445 -10.52 -7.22 22.40
N THR A 446 -11.76 -7.49 22.83
CA THR A 446 -12.75 -8.17 21.98
C THR A 446 -13.04 -7.41 20.68
N VAL A 447 -13.18 -6.08 20.74
CA VAL A 447 -13.38 -5.25 19.54
C VAL A 447 -12.17 -5.36 18.60
N SER A 448 -10.95 -5.42 19.14
CA SER A 448 -9.73 -5.54 18.32
C SER A 448 -9.60 -6.87 17.56
N LEU A 449 -10.34 -7.91 17.95
CA LEU A 449 -10.37 -9.20 17.26
C LEU A 449 -11.26 -9.20 16.01
N ALA A 450 -12.26 -8.32 15.95
CA ALA A 450 -13.36 -8.41 14.97
C ALA A 450 -13.48 -7.18 14.07
N ALA A 451 -13.16 -5.99 14.60
CA ALA A 451 -13.34 -4.74 13.88
C ALA A 451 -12.36 -4.60 12.70
N ALA A 452 -12.69 -3.70 11.76
CA ALA A 452 -11.74 -3.32 10.73
C ALA A 452 -10.47 -2.68 11.34
N ARG A 453 -9.32 -2.81 10.66
CA ARG A 453 -7.99 -2.53 11.23
C ARG A 453 -7.86 -1.14 11.90
N PRO A 454 -8.35 -0.02 11.32
CA PRO A 454 -8.27 1.27 11.99
C PRO A 454 -9.09 1.34 13.30
N GLU A 455 -10.28 0.77 13.30
CA GLU A 455 -11.16 0.68 14.47
C GLU A 455 -10.58 -0.26 15.52
N ALA A 456 -10.02 -1.39 15.09
CA ALA A 456 -9.34 -2.35 15.95
C ALA A 456 -8.11 -1.73 16.64
N LEU A 457 -7.27 -1.00 15.89
CA LEU A 457 -6.15 -0.25 16.47
C LEU A 457 -6.62 0.78 17.50
N ARG A 458 -7.68 1.53 17.19
CA ARG A 458 -8.25 2.50 18.14
C ARG A 458 -8.73 1.78 19.41
N ALA A 459 -9.38 0.63 19.28
CA ALA A 459 -9.80 -0.17 20.42
C ALA A 459 -8.59 -0.61 21.25
N CYS A 460 -7.52 -1.13 20.64
CA CYS A 460 -6.28 -1.47 21.35
C CYS A 460 -5.74 -0.30 22.18
N LYS A 461 -5.57 0.87 21.54
CA LYS A 461 -5.03 2.07 22.19
C LYS A 461 -5.91 2.58 23.34
N LYS A 462 -7.24 2.51 23.19
CA LYS A 462 -8.18 2.85 24.28
C LYS A 462 -8.15 1.84 25.42
N GLY A 463 -8.09 0.54 25.10
CA GLY A 463 -7.96 -0.53 26.09
C GLY A 463 -6.72 -0.35 26.95
N LEU A 464 -5.58 0.01 26.34
CA LEU A 464 -4.32 0.25 27.06
C LEU A 464 -4.38 1.45 28.02
N LYS A 465 -5.32 2.38 27.83
CA LYS A 465 -5.57 3.54 28.71
C LYS A 465 -6.58 3.25 29.84
N CYS A 466 -7.14 2.04 29.92
CA CYS A 466 -8.09 1.68 30.98
C CYS A 466 -7.39 1.60 32.35
N LYS A 467 -8.02 2.16 33.39
CA LYS A 467 -7.44 2.24 34.75
C LYS A 467 -7.16 0.87 35.39
N GLN A 468 -7.99 -0.12 35.08
CA GLN A 468 -7.88 -1.48 35.60
C GLN A 468 -7.75 -2.44 34.44
N THR A 469 -6.53 -2.93 34.22
CA THR A 469 -6.22 -3.90 33.17
C THR A 469 -5.33 -4.97 33.77
N THR A 470 -5.67 -6.24 33.53
CA THR A 470 -4.81 -7.36 33.96
C THR A 470 -3.56 -7.42 33.06
N PRO A 471 -2.44 -7.98 33.56
CA PRO A 471 -1.25 -8.16 32.73
C PRO A 471 -1.51 -8.94 31.44
N PHE A 472 -2.38 -9.96 31.49
CA PHE A 472 -2.76 -10.74 30.31
C PHE A 472 -3.45 -9.87 29.24
N ILE A 473 -4.51 -9.13 29.61
CA ILE A 473 -5.25 -8.30 28.65
C ILE A 473 -4.38 -7.17 28.11
N ARG A 474 -3.50 -6.59 28.92
CA ARG A 474 -2.55 -5.58 28.46
C ARG A 474 -1.64 -6.13 27.35
N ARG A 475 -1.07 -7.33 27.53
CA ARG A 475 -0.21 -7.97 26.52
C ARG A 475 -0.97 -8.29 25.23
N GLN A 476 -2.19 -8.78 25.34
CA GLN A 476 -3.05 -9.04 24.19
C GLN A 476 -3.34 -7.75 23.41
N LEU A 477 -3.69 -6.67 24.10
CA LEU A 477 -3.91 -5.36 23.46
C LEU A 477 -2.64 -4.82 22.79
N LEU A 478 -1.46 -4.99 23.41
CA LEU A 478 -0.18 -4.59 22.82
C LEU A 478 0.12 -5.36 21.53
N GLN A 479 0.04 -6.70 21.54
CA GLN A 479 0.32 -7.51 20.36
C GLN A 479 -0.64 -7.17 19.20
N HIS A 480 -1.93 -7.03 19.45
CA HIS A 480 -2.88 -6.57 18.43
C HIS A 480 -2.61 -5.13 17.97
N ALA A 481 -2.18 -4.23 18.86
CA ALA A 481 -1.81 -2.87 18.47
C ALA A 481 -0.65 -2.87 17.47
N VAL A 482 0.38 -3.71 17.69
CA VAL A 482 1.52 -3.87 16.78
C VAL A 482 1.05 -4.30 15.40
N GLU A 483 0.25 -5.36 15.31
CA GLU A 483 -0.23 -5.90 14.04
C GLU A 483 -1.11 -4.91 13.27
N HIS A 484 -2.08 -4.30 13.95
CA HIS A 484 -3.00 -3.35 13.32
C HIS A 484 -2.28 -2.06 12.90
N ALA A 485 -1.39 -1.52 13.74
CA ALA A 485 -0.61 -0.33 13.40
C ALA A 485 0.36 -0.59 12.25
N PHE A 486 1.01 -1.75 12.22
CA PHE A 486 1.86 -2.16 11.09
C PHE A 486 1.05 -2.20 9.78
N ALA A 487 -0.08 -2.91 9.77
CA ALA A 487 -0.90 -3.07 8.58
C ALA A 487 -1.51 -1.74 8.09
N VAL A 488 -2.03 -0.91 9.00
CA VAL A 488 -2.55 0.42 8.66
C VAL A 488 -1.44 1.33 8.16
N GLY A 489 -0.26 1.30 8.80
CA GLY A 489 0.90 2.07 8.40
C GLY A 489 1.34 1.75 6.97
N LEU A 490 1.49 0.47 6.63
CA LEU A 490 1.83 0.06 5.26
C LEU A 490 0.74 0.44 4.24
N GLN A 491 -0.54 0.28 4.60
CA GLN A 491 -1.64 0.62 3.68
C GLN A 491 -1.69 2.13 3.39
N ASP A 492 -1.53 2.99 4.40
CA ASP A 492 -1.54 4.44 4.20
C ASP A 492 -0.40 4.90 3.28
N LEU A 493 0.76 4.25 3.36
CA LEU A 493 1.91 4.52 2.51
C LEU A 493 1.68 4.09 1.05
N LEU A 494 1.07 2.92 0.84
CA LEU A 494 0.65 2.46 -0.50
C LEU A 494 -0.37 3.40 -1.15
N ASP A 495 -1.34 3.85 -0.36
CA ASP A 495 -2.39 4.77 -0.80
C ASP A 495 -1.83 6.15 -1.15
N GLU A 496 -0.76 6.59 -0.49
CA GLU A 496 -0.05 7.82 -0.84
C GLU A 496 0.65 7.73 -2.18
N MET A 497 1.35 6.62 -2.48
CA MET A 497 2.01 6.42 -3.78
C MET A 497 1.03 6.53 -4.96
N SER A 498 -0.25 6.26 -4.70
CA SER A 498 -1.34 6.36 -5.68
C SER A 498 -2.01 7.75 -5.74
N ALA A 499 -1.97 8.54 -4.66
CA ALA A 499 -2.78 9.76 -4.49
C ALA A 499 -2.00 11.06 -4.25
N GLY A 500 -0.70 10.97 -3.96
CA GLY A 500 0.28 12.07 -3.87
C GLY A 500 0.05 13.08 -2.75
N GLY A 501 -0.04 12.63 -1.49
CA GLY A 501 -0.29 13.51 -0.34
C GLY A 501 0.64 13.24 0.84
N MET A 502 1.63 14.13 1.05
CA MET A 502 2.66 14.10 2.11
C MET A 502 2.12 13.87 3.54
N ASN A 503 0.88 14.27 3.81
CA ASN A 503 0.22 14.04 5.11
C ASN A 503 -0.08 12.54 5.36
N ARG A 504 -0.26 11.75 4.30
CA ARG A 504 -0.43 10.30 4.41
C ARG A 504 0.89 9.59 4.73
N TYR A 505 2.01 10.10 4.23
CA TYR A 505 3.33 9.57 4.58
C TYR A 505 3.57 9.64 6.09
N ALA A 506 3.50 10.87 6.61
CA ALA A 506 3.75 11.14 8.03
C ALA A 506 2.82 10.30 8.92
N LYS A 507 1.55 10.19 8.53
CA LYS A 507 0.57 9.33 9.19
C LYS A 507 0.96 7.85 9.16
N GLY A 508 1.26 7.30 7.99
CA GLY A 508 1.66 5.90 7.84
C GLY A 508 2.93 5.58 8.63
N PHE A 509 3.93 6.46 8.56
CA PHE A 509 5.18 6.34 9.31
C PHE A 509 4.95 6.42 10.83
N ALA A 510 4.10 7.34 11.31
CA ALA A 510 3.74 7.43 12.72
C ALA A 510 3.09 6.14 13.25
N PHE A 511 2.28 5.45 12.44
CA PHE A 511 1.76 4.14 12.83
C PHE A 511 2.86 3.08 12.94
N LEU A 512 3.86 3.08 12.05
CA LEU A 512 4.99 2.16 12.15
C LEU A 512 5.85 2.43 13.39
N ILE A 513 6.08 3.70 13.74
CA ILE A 513 6.74 4.08 14.99
C ILE A 513 5.95 3.56 16.19
N SER A 514 4.64 3.81 16.23
CA SER A 514 3.77 3.28 17.29
C SER A 514 3.82 1.76 17.37
N ALA A 515 3.83 1.06 16.23
CA ALA A 515 3.95 -0.40 16.20
C ALA A 515 5.28 -0.86 16.80
N ALA A 516 6.39 -0.16 16.50
CA ALA A 516 7.70 -0.49 17.03
C ALA A 516 7.79 -0.28 18.54
N GLU A 517 7.17 0.77 19.06
CA GLU A 517 7.12 1.07 20.50
C GLU A 517 6.28 0.06 21.26
N ASP A 518 5.05 -0.22 20.78
CA ASP A 518 4.19 -1.25 21.38
C ASP A 518 4.88 -2.62 21.36
N ALA A 519 5.61 -2.95 20.29
CA ALA A 519 6.34 -4.21 20.17
C ALA A 519 7.53 -4.30 21.15
N LYS A 520 8.25 -3.20 21.37
CA LYS A 520 9.31 -3.14 22.39
C LYS A 520 8.73 -3.36 23.78
N THR A 521 7.66 -2.63 24.12
CA THR A 521 6.96 -2.79 25.40
C THR A 521 6.45 -4.22 25.59
N PHE A 522 5.85 -4.83 24.57
CA PHE A 522 5.43 -6.22 24.63
C PHE A 522 6.60 -7.16 24.90
N VAL A 523 7.71 -7.03 24.16
CA VAL A 523 8.90 -7.91 24.30
C VAL A 523 9.61 -7.74 25.66
N GLU A 524 9.41 -6.61 26.33
CA GLU A 524 9.90 -6.34 27.69
C GLU A 524 8.96 -6.89 28.77
N GLU A 525 7.65 -6.76 28.59
CA GLU A 525 6.63 -7.15 29.57
C GLU A 525 6.19 -8.62 29.47
N ALA A 526 6.26 -9.23 28.29
CA ALA A 526 5.72 -10.56 28.04
C ALA A 526 6.63 -11.67 28.58
N PRO A 527 6.04 -12.77 29.10
CA PRO A 527 6.83 -13.91 29.51
C PRO A 527 7.53 -14.54 28.28
N PRO A 528 8.69 -15.16 28.48
CA PRO A 528 9.47 -15.73 27.38
C PRO A 528 8.80 -16.95 26.73
N ASP A 529 7.86 -17.60 27.43
CA ASP A 529 7.00 -18.67 26.92
C ASP A 529 5.64 -18.17 26.37
N ASN A 530 5.45 -16.86 26.20
CA ASN A 530 4.20 -16.33 25.62
C ASN A 530 4.02 -16.80 24.17
N TYR A 531 2.80 -17.22 23.82
CA TYR A 531 2.47 -17.78 22.51
C TYR A 531 2.72 -16.83 21.33
N HIS A 532 2.58 -15.52 21.54
CA HIS A 532 2.73 -14.52 20.48
C HIS A 532 4.14 -13.89 20.41
N HIS A 533 5.06 -14.31 21.28
CA HIS A 533 6.39 -13.70 21.39
C HIS A 533 7.17 -13.75 20.06
N MET A 534 7.05 -14.85 19.31
CA MET A 534 7.70 -15.00 18.00
C MET A 534 7.19 -13.97 16.98
N ASN A 535 5.87 -13.81 16.87
CA ASN A 535 5.26 -12.93 15.86
C ASN A 535 5.56 -11.47 16.12
N VAL A 536 5.50 -11.04 17.38
CA VAL A 536 5.90 -9.68 17.77
C VAL A 536 7.40 -9.46 17.50
N LEU A 537 8.27 -10.45 17.74
CA LEU A 537 9.68 -10.34 17.42
C LEU A 537 9.97 -10.29 15.92
N TYR A 538 9.26 -11.06 15.09
CA TYR A 538 9.39 -10.96 13.62
C TYR A 538 9.09 -9.52 13.16
N LEU A 539 7.97 -8.96 13.65
CA LEU A 539 7.58 -7.59 13.33
C LEU A 539 8.56 -6.55 13.89
N LEU A 540 8.99 -6.68 15.15
CA LEU A 540 9.93 -5.74 15.76
C LEU A 540 11.28 -5.69 15.03
N ILE A 541 11.79 -6.85 14.59
CA ILE A 541 13.01 -6.91 13.77
C ILE A 541 12.81 -6.15 12.47
N LEU A 542 11.71 -6.39 11.74
CA LEU A 542 11.39 -5.70 10.49
C LEU A 542 11.18 -4.19 10.69
N LEU A 543 10.46 -3.81 11.74
CA LEU A 543 10.20 -2.43 12.13
C LEU A 543 11.50 -1.69 12.44
N THR A 544 12.47 -2.35 13.08
CA THR A 544 13.77 -1.75 13.40
C THR A 544 14.49 -1.23 12.16
N PHE A 545 14.39 -1.93 11.01
CA PHE A 545 14.99 -1.46 9.77
C PHE A 545 14.38 -0.15 9.25
N VAL A 546 13.10 0.11 9.52
CA VAL A 546 12.38 1.28 8.98
C VAL A 546 12.24 2.43 9.98
N THR A 547 12.25 2.15 11.29
CA THR A 547 12.00 3.15 12.33
C THR A 547 13.26 3.75 12.96
N GLN A 548 14.43 3.10 12.84
CA GLN A 548 15.66 3.68 13.39
C GLN A 548 16.10 4.92 12.62
N GLU A 549 16.58 5.94 13.32
CA GLU A 549 17.13 7.15 12.70
C GLU A 549 18.30 6.82 11.77
N MET A 550 19.22 5.99 12.24
CA MET A 550 20.33 5.49 11.44
C MET A 550 19.97 4.13 10.85
N PRO A 551 20.35 3.84 9.59
CA PRO A 551 20.16 2.52 9.01
C PRO A 551 20.94 1.45 9.77
N VAL A 552 20.34 0.26 9.92
CA VAL A 552 20.96 -0.90 10.57
C VAL A 552 22.27 -1.26 9.86
N GLY A 553 23.36 -1.44 10.62
CA GLY A 553 24.65 -1.84 10.09
C GLY A 553 24.60 -3.18 9.35
N LYS A 554 25.47 -3.35 8.35
CA LYS A 554 25.53 -4.58 7.53
C LYS A 554 25.88 -5.86 8.31
N ASP A 555 26.43 -5.72 9.51
CA ASP A 555 26.73 -6.81 10.44
C ASP A 555 25.55 -7.18 11.35
N LEU A 556 24.43 -6.42 11.25
CA LEU A 556 23.21 -6.60 12.01
C LEU A 556 23.42 -6.47 13.53
N SER A 557 24.50 -5.81 13.96
CA SER A 557 24.91 -5.74 15.37
C SER A 557 23.80 -5.18 16.28
N GLU A 558 23.04 -4.20 15.79
CA GLU A 558 21.95 -3.51 16.48
C GLU A 558 20.75 -4.43 16.75
N ILE A 559 20.50 -5.39 15.86
CA ILE A 559 19.35 -6.32 15.97
C ILE A 559 19.74 -7.70 16.54
N GLN A 560 21.04 -7.97 16.76
CA GLN A 560 21.50 -9.23 17.38
C GLN A 560 20.79 -9.56 18.71
N PRO A 561 20.50 -8.61 19.62
CA PRO A 561 19.73 -8.90 20.82
C PRO A 561 18.33 -9.45 20.52
N LEU A 562 17.65 -8.91 19.50
CA LEU A 562 16.32 -9.37 19.08
C LEU A 562 16.38 -10.75 18.42
N ILE A 563 17.40 -11.01 17.60
CA ILE A 563 17.63 -12.32 16.97
C ILE A 563 17.83 -13.40 18.04
N ARG A 564 18.60 -13.11 19.09
CA ARG A 564 18.80 -14.05 20.22
C ARG A 564 17.50 -14.30 20.98
N LYS A 565 16.71 -13.26 21.26
CA LYS A 565 15.39 -13.42 21.89
C LYS A 565 14.45 -14.26 21.04
N LEU A 566 14.45 -14.06 19.72
CA LEU A 566 13.61 -14.81 18.79
C LEU A 566 13.95 -16.29 18.80
N LYS A 567 15.25 -16.62 18.78
CA LYS A 567 15.69 -18.02 18.90
C LYS A 567 15.17 -18.68 20.18
N ILE A 568 15.25 -17.98 21.31
CA ILE A 568 14.73 -18.48 22.60
C ILE A 568 13.22 -18.70 22.51
N ALA A 569 12.46 -17.75 21.95
CA ALA A 569 11.02 -17.88 21.77
C ALA A 569 10.65 -19.09 20.88
N GLU A 570 11.41 -19.34 19.80
CA GLU A 570 11.22 -20.52 18.96
C GLU A 570 11.50 -21.83 19.70
N GLU A 571 12.46 -21.86 20.61
CA GLU A 571 12.76 -23.03 21.44
C GLU A 571 11.64 -23.32 22.45
N PHE A 572 11.09 -22.29 23.10
CA PHE A 572 9.89 -22.41 23.94
C PHE A 572 8.70 -22.95 23.15
N ALA A 573 8.43 -22.37 21.98
CA ALA A 573 7.32 -22.77 21.14
C ALA A 573 7.43 -24.25 20.71
N ARG A 574 8.63 -24.71 20.30
CA ARG A 574 8.88 -26.13 19.97
C ARG A 574 8.69 -27.06 21.17
N ALA A 575 9.12 -26.64 22.36
CA ALA A 575 8.92 -27.40 23.60
C ALA A 575 7.42 -27.58 23.91
N MET A 576 6.60 -26.57 23.63
CA MET A 576 5.15 -26.60 23.78
C MET A 576 4.39 -27.24 22.60
N GLY A 577 5.11 -27.73 21.58
CA GLY A 577 4.49 -28.35 20.41
C GLY A 577 3.91 -27.38 19.39
N MET A 578 4.36 -26.13 19.42
CA MET A 578 3.98 -25.06 18.49
C MET A 578 5.19 -24.71 17.62
N PRO A 579 5.55 -25.55 16.64
CA PRO A 579 6.66 -25.21 15.76
C PRO A 579 6.37 -23.90 15.02
N PRO A 580 7.38 -23.04 14.79
CA PRO A 580 7.18 -21.80 14.05
C PRO A 580 6.56 -22.08 12.67
N ARG A 581 5.47 -21.37 12.34
CA ARG A 581 4.75 -21.48 11.06
C ARG A 581 5.34 -20.58 9.99
N GLU A 582 5.07 -20.84 8.72
CA GLU A 582 5.55 -20.01 7.59
C GLU A 582 4.64 -18.80 7.36
N THR A 583 4.52 -17.93 8.36
CA THR A 583 3.76 -16.67 8.24
C THR A 583 4.49 -15.66 7.35
N ALA A 584 3.75 -14.70 6.78
CA ALA A 584 4.33 -13.70 5.88
C ALA A 584 5.45 -12.89 6.57
N PHE A 585 5.26 -12.51 7.83
CA PHE A 585 6.24 -11.75 8.61
C PHE A 585 7.49 -12.57 8.91
N ARG A 586 7.35 -13.85 9.24
CA ARG A 586 8.50 -14.74 9.44
C ARG A 586 9.31 -14.90 8.16
N LEU A 587 8.65 -15.20 7.04
CA LEU A 587 9.32 -15.39 5.76
C LEU A 587 10.02 -14.11 5.29
N ALA A 588 9.38 -12.95 5.46
CA ALA A 588 9.98 -11.64 5.21
C ALA A 588 11.21 -11.40 6.08
N GLN A 589 11.10 -11.64 7.39
CA GLN A 589 12.19 -11.49 8.35
C GLN A 589 13.37 -12.41 8.02
N GLN A 590 13.12 -13.67 7.68
CA GLN A 590 14.16 -14.62 7.29
C GLN A 590 14.85 -14.21 5.99
N LEU A 591 14.09 -13.73 5.00
CA LEU A 591 14.65 -13.23 3.75
C LEU A 591 15.59 -12.04 4.02
N VAL A 592 15.15 -11.07 4.83
CA VAL A 592 15.98 -9.92 5.21
C VAL A 592 17.25 -10.39 5.90
N LEU A 593 17.16 -11.15 7.00
CA LEU A 593 18.35 -11.54 7.76
C LEU A 593 19.36 -12.35 6.94
N ARG A 594 18.87 -13.24 6.07
CA ARG A 594 19.74 -14.10 5.25
C ARG A 594 20.48 -13.30 4.16
N THR A 595 19.82 -12.29 3.59
CA THR A 595 20.30 -11.62 2.38
C THR A 595 20.85 -10.22 2.66
N TYR A 596 20.61 -9.63 3.82
CA TYR A 596 20.92 -8.22 4.12
C TYR A 596 22.37 -7.85 3.86
N ARG A 597 23.32 -8.61 4.42
CA ARG A 597 24.74 -8.29 4.29
C ARG A 597 25.20 -8.25 2.84
N SER A 598 24.93 -9.30 2.07
CA SER A 598 25.35 -9.38 0.66
C SER A 598 24.62 -8.33 -0.18
N ALA A 599 23.32 -8.16 0.03
CA ALA A 599 22.54 -7.16 -0.69
C ALA A 599 23.06 -5.72 -0.46
N VAL A 600 23.35 -5.36 0.79
CA VAL A 600 23.92 -4.03 1.10
C VAL A 600 25.28 -3.88 0.44
N GLU A 601 26.15 -4.89 0.49
CA GLU A 601 27.47 -4.83 -0.15
C GLU A 601 27.36 -4.67 -1.67
N ASP A 602 26.45 -5.39 -2.32
CA ASP A 602 26.28 -5.39 -3.79
C ASP A 602 25.62 -4.10 -4.31
N TRP A 603 24.70 -3.51 -3.54
CA TRP A 603 23.87 -2.39 -3.97
C TRP A 603 24.22 -1.03 -3.33
N ALA A 604 25.14 -0.99 -2.36
CA ALA A 604 25.52 0.24 -1.66
C ALA A 604 25.90 1.39 -2.63
N SER A 605 26.66 1.08 -3.68
CA SER A 605 27.11 2.09 -4.65
C SER A 605 25.95 2.73 -5.44
N VAL A 606 24.94 1.93 -5.81
CA VAL A 606 23.73 2.37 -6.52
C VAL A 606 22.88 3.26 -5.61
N ILE A 607 22.61 2.82 -4.38
CA ILE A 607 21.78 3.54 -3.42
C ILE A 607 22.45 4.87 -3.02
N THR A 608 23.73 4.82 -2.63
CA THR A 608 24.49 6.01 -2.21
C THR A 608 24.57 7.07 -3.32
N ARG A 609 24.76 6.64 -4.57
CA ARG A 609 24.80 7.56 -5.71
C ARG A 609 23.45 8.22 -5.97
N ALA A 610 22.35 7.49 -5.83
CA ALA A 610 21.01 8.06 -5.98
C ALA A 610 20.65 9.01 -4.84
N GLU A 611 21.13 8.75 -3.62
CA GLU A 611 20.96 9.63 -2.46
C GLU A 611 21.78 10.92 -2.58
N SER A 612 23.05 10.85 -2.98
CA SER A 612 23.88 12.06 -3.14
C SER A 612 23.31 13.04 -4.17
N MET A 613 22.71 12.52 -5.25
CA MET A 613 21.99 13.33 -6.25
C MET A 613 20.73 13.99 -5.68
N ARG A 614 20.09 13.40 -4.66
CA ARG A 614 18.94 14.00 -3.95
C ARG A 614 19.37 15.05 -2.92
N SER A 615 20.46 14.81 -2.18
CA SER A 615 20.96 15.75 -1.17
C SER A 615 21.47 17.06 -1.78
N THR A 616 21.95 17.02 -3.02
CA THR A 616 22.33 18.23 -3.78
C THR A 616 21.11 19.02 -4.27
N ALA A 617 19.90 18.43 -4.16
CA ALA A 617 18.66 18.90 -4.75
C ALA A 617 17.60 19.36 -3.72
N CYS A 618 17.58 18.87 -2.49
CA CYS A 618 16.61 19.30 -1.46
C CYS A 618 17.23 19.26 -0.05
N GLN A 619 17.44 20.45 0.52
CA GLN A 619 17.53 20.65 1.97
C GLN A 619 16.11 20.87 2.49
N CYS A 620 15.35 19.79 2.66
CA CYS A 620 13.99 19.89 3.19
C CYS A 620 13.56 18.56 3.83
N GLY A 621 13.59 18.49 5.17
CA GLY A 621 12.87 17.46 5.91
C GLY A 621 13.56 16.99 7.18
N GLN A 622 13.46 17.76 8.26
CA GLN A 622 13.47 17.18 9.60
C GLN A 622 12.11 16.52 9.84
N GLY A 623 12.09 15.30 10.39
CA GLY A 623 10.87 14.55 10.67
C GLY A 623 9.99 15.26 11.71
N PRO A 624 8.68 14.96 11.78
CA PRO A 624 7.83 15.49 12.81
C PRO A 624 8.12 14.78 14.14
N GLU A 625 8.70 15.52 15.11
CA GLU A 625 8.68 15.17 16.53
C GLU A 625 7.26 15.39 17.07
N GLU A 626 6.39 14.39 17.00
CA GLU A 626 5.16 14.37 17.80
C GLU A 626 5.07 13.05 18.57
N SER A 627 4.97 13.17 19.90
CA SER A 627 5.04 12.07 20.86
C SER A 627 3.80 11.14 20.85
N VAL A 628 4.08 9.86 21.06
CA VAL A 628 3.19 8.67 21.14
C VAL A 628 1.90 8.84 21.97
N ASP A 629 1.94 9.62 23.05
CA ASP A 629 0.80 9.74 23.98
C ASP A 629 -0.42 10.48 23.38
N GLY A 630 -0.19 11.28 22.33
CA GLY A 630 -1.22 12.00 21.57
C GLY A 630 -1.91 11.17 20.48
N LEU A 631 -1.46 9.95 20.18
CA LEU A 631 -2.00 9.15 19.06
C LEU A 631 -3.46 8.74 19.27
N ALA A 632 -3.87 8.44 20.52
CA ALA A 632 -5.27 8.10 20.79
C ALA A 632 -6.20 9.33 20.71
N GLU A 633 -5.72 10.51 21.13
CA GLU A 633 -6.46 11.77 21.00
C GLU A 633 -6.54 12.20 19.52
N TRP A 634 -5.48 11.95 18.76
CA TRP A 634 -5.45 12.12 17.31
C TRP A 634 -6.40 11.12 16.61
N LEU A 635 -6.45 9.85 17.03
CA LEU A 635 -7.41 8.84 16.53
C LEU A 635 -8.86 9.11 16.95
N ASP A 636 -9.08 9.80 18.07
CA ASP A 636 -10.39 10.27 18.54
C ASP A 636 -10.83 11.55 17.80
N GLY A 637 -9.87 12.41 17.46
CA GLY A 637 -10.04 13.52 16.51
C GLY A 637 -10.24 13.05 15.07
N VAL A 638 -9.83 11.82 14.74
CA VAL A 638 -10.23 11.11 13.52
C VAL A 638 -11.58 10.44 13.76
N HIS A 639 -12.62 11.25 13.84
CA HIS A 639 -13.96 10.75 13.53
C HIS A 639 -13.95 10.24 12.08
N ILE A 640 -14.53 9.07 11.83
CA ILE A 640 -15.06 8.69 10.50
C ILE A 640 -16.35 9.50 10.22
N GLU A 641 -16.40 10.71 10.77
CA GLU A 641 -17.26 11.81 10.41
C GLU A 641 -16.37 13.03 10.21
N SER A 642 -16.37 13.47 8.96
CA SER A 642 -15.80 14.73 8.52
C SER A 642 -16.37 15.92 9.30
N ARG A 643 -15.52 16.64 10.05
CA ARG A 643 -15.56 18.09 10.27
C ARG A 643 -14.40 18.46 11.20
N GLU A 644 -13.43 19.22 10.70
CA GLU A 644 -13.31 20.68 10.79
C GLU A 644 -12.38 21.07 11.93
N SER A 645 -11.18 21.52 11.57
CA SER A 645 -10.63 22.72 12.19
C SER A 645 -9.85 23.51 11.14
N GLU A 646 -10.42 24.68 10.88
CA GLU A 646 -9.80 25.95 10.53
C GLU A 646 -8.92 26.08 9.29
N VAL A 647 -9.57 26.68 8.31
CA VAL A 647 -9.04 27.60 7.31
C VAL A 647 -7.97 28.52 7.90
N ARG A 648 -6.70 28.19 7.66
CA ARG A 648 -5.68 29.18 7.33
C ARG A 648 -5.10 28.81 5.98
N THR A 649 -5.46 29.60 4.97
CA THR A 649 -4.90 29.59 3.63
C THR A 649 -3.40 29.90 3.69
N ALA A 650 -2.59 28.87 3.93
CA ALA A 650 -1.18 28.85 3.58
C ALA A 650 -1.04 27.91 2.38
N HIS A 651 -1.34 28.44 1.19
CA HIS A 651 -1.02 27.78 -0.07
C HIS A 651 0.51 27.78 -0.25
N GLY A 652 1.18 26.81 0.37
CA GLY A 652 2.56 26.45 0.08
C GLY A 652 2.64 25.47 -1.11
N PRO A 653 3.74 25.45 -1.87
CA PRO A 653 3.85 24.75 -3.14
C PRO A 653 3.98 23.24 -2.92
N ALA A 654 2.87 22.52 -2.88
CA ALA A 654 2.85 21.06 -2.82
C ALA A 654 2.90 20.47 -4.25
N GLY A 655 4.03 20.68 -4.92
CA GLY A 655 4.43 19.88 -6.07
C GLY A 655 5.09 18.59 -5.59
N HIS A 656 4.63 17.44 -6.07
CA HIS A 656 5.46 16.23 -6.02
C HIS A 656 6.81 16.56 -6.67
N ALA A 657 7.90 16.28 -5.97
CA ALA A 657 9.26 16.54 -6.40
C ALA A 657 9.62 15.69 -7.65
N CYS A 658 9.25 16.18 -8.82
CA CYS A 658 9.84 15.81 -10.10
C CYS A 658 10.29 17.03 -10.92
N GLY A 659 10.26 18.23 -10.33
CA GLY A 659 10.88 19.43 -10.89
C GLY A 659 12.18 19.77 -10.17
N MET A 660 13.31 19.19 -10.61
CA MET A 660 14.64 19.71 -10.26
C MET A 660 15.29 20.36 -11.49
N PRO A 661 15.74 21.63 -11.42
CA PRO A 661 16.58 22.26 -12.43
C PRO A 661 18.05 21.92 -12.14
N GLY A 662 18.64 20.96 -12.86
CA GLY A 662 20.02 20.55 -12.57
C GLY A 662 20.85 19.92 -13.70
N HIS A 663 20.29 19.76 -14.90
CA HIS A 663 21.10 19.47 -16.09
C HIS A 663 20.64 20.37 -17.22
N GLU A 664 21.57 21.08 -17.85
CA GLU A 664 21.40 21.69 -19.17
C GLU A 664 21.07 20.58 -20.17
N ARG A 665 19.80 20.19 -20.22
CA ARG A 665 19.22 19.37 -21.27
C ARG A 665 18.32 20.31 -22.08
N PRO A 666 18.36 20.27 -23.42
CA PRO A 666 17.34 20.85 -24.29
C PRO A 666 15.91 20.66 -23.78
N LYS A 667 15.34 21.71 -23.16
CA LYS A 667 14.03 21.66 -22.52
C LYS A 667 12.94 21.85 -23.57
N MET A 668 12.12 20.84 -23.80
CA MET A 668 10.71 21.14 -24.04
C MET A 668 10.18 21.75 -22.75
N GLN A 669 10.10 23.08 -22.69
CA GLN A 669 9.51 23.80 -21.56
C GLN A 669 8.07 23.31 -21.39
N MET A 670 7.85 22.38 -20.46
CA MET A 670 6.54 22.12 -19.88
C MET A 670 6.23 23.37 -19.05
N GLY A 671 5.12 24.05 -19.34
CA GLY A 671 4.79 25.27 -18.62
C GLY A 671 4.56 24.98 -17.13
N ASP A 672 5.17 25.80 -16.25
CA ASP A 672 5.07 25.71 -14.78
C ASP A 672 3.69 26.16 -14.22
N PHE A 673 2.59 25.93 -14.96
CA PHE A 673 1.27 26.38 -14.53
C PHE A 673 0.49 25.25 -13.84
N GLU A 674 -0.02 25.54 -12.64
CA GLU A 674 -0.76 24.57 -11.85
C GLU A 674 -2.17 24.35 -12.42
N LEU A 675 -2.44 23.11 -12.88
CA LEU A 675 -3.79 22.67 -13.25
C LEU A 675 -4.59 22.31 -12.00
N TYR A 676 -5.88 22.61 -12.01
CA TYR A 676 -6.77 22.11 -10.96
C TYR A 676 -6.82 20.59 -10.99
N ARG A 677 -6.96 19.98 -9.81
CA ARG A 677 -7.07 18.52 -9.65
C ARG A 677 -8.49 18.11 -9.33
N CYS A 678 -8.92 16.97 -9.88
CA CYS A 678 -10.19 16.37 -9.55
C CYS A 678 -10.23 16.02 -8.05
N SER A 679 -11.29 16.42 -7.34
CA SER A 679 -11.47 16.18 -5.91
C SER A 679 -11.64 14.69 -5.57
N TYR A 680 -11.91 13.84 -6.56
CA TYR A 680 -11.95 12.39 -6.41
C TYR A 680 -10.67 11.71 -6.92
N CYS A 681 -10.46 11.69 -8.24
CA CYS A 681 -9.35 10.93 -8.86
C CYS A 681 -8.02 11.69 -8.96
N ARG A 682 -7.93 12.93 -8.45
CA ARG A 682 -6.72 13.79 -8.43
C ARG A 682 -6.07 14.13 -9.78
N ASN A 683 -6.67 13.68 -10.88
CA ASN A 683 -6.24 14.01 -12.23
C ASN A 683 -6.25 15.52 -12.48
N PRO A 684 -5.15 16.09 -13.04
CA PRO A 684 -5.07 17.50 -13.38
C PRO A 684 -5.88 17.80 -14.66
N SER A 685 -6.64 18.90 -14.68
CA SER A 685 -7.30 19.40 -15.89
C SER A 685 -7.68 20.88 -15.79
N ALA A 686 -7.61 21.57 -16.93
CA ALA A 686 -8.04 22.95 -17.11
C ALA A 686 -9.58 23.09 -17.12
N VAL A 687 -10.31 22.00 -17.40
CA VAL A 687 -11.75 21.98 -17.70
C VAL A 687 -12.60 21.21 -16.68
N LEU A 688 -12.10 21.03 -15.45
CA LEU A 688 -12.88 20.39 -14.39
C LEU A 688 -14.20 21.14 -14.11
N ARG A 689 -15.27 20.37 -13.94
CA ARG A 689 -16.60 20.85 -13.56
C ARG A 689 -16.60 21.21 -12.09
N LYS A 690 -17.06 22.41 -11.74
CA LYS A 690 -17.29 22.78 -10.34
C LYS A 690 -18.55 22.08 -9.83
N CYS A 691 -18.53 21.67 -8.56
CA CYS A 691 -19.75 21.28 -7.88
C CYS A 691 -20.75 22.46 -7.90
N THR A 692 -21.99 22.20 -8.29
CA THR A 692 -23.05 23.23 -8.37
C THR A 692 -23.47 23.75 -7.00
N GLY A 693 -23.27 22.97 -5.94
CA GLY A 693 -23.60 23.38 -4.57
C GLY A 693 -22.55 24.30 -3.94
N CYS A 694 -21.30 23.85 -3.83
CA CYS A 694 -20.25 24.58 -3.11
C CYS A 694 -19.28 25.38 -3.99
N ALA A 695 -19.23 25.11 -5.30
CA ALA A 695 -18.25 25.65 -6.25
C ALA A 695 -16.75 25.45 -5.95
N THR A 696 -16.39 24.89 -4.78
CA THR A 696 -15.02 24.62 -4.34
C THR A 696 -14.50 23.28 -4.88
N ALA A 697 -15.28 22.21 -4.73
CA ALA A 697 -14.94 20.91 -5.27
C ALA A 697 -15.05 20.88 -6.81
N ARG A 698 -14.16 20.12 -7.44
CA ARG A 698 -14.01 20.05 -8.89
C ARG A 698 -13.91 18.60 -9.35
N TYR A 699 -14.61 18.23 -10.42
CA TYR A 699 -14.65 16.85 -10.91
C TYR A 699 -14.39 16.78 -12.41
N CYS A 700 -13.79 15.68 -12.86
CA CYS A 700 -13.65 15.39 -14.29
C CYS A 700 -15.02 15.33 -14.97
N ASP A 701 -15.96 14.62 -14.34
CA ASP A 701 -17.31 14.35 -14.84
C ASP A 701 -18.28 13.97 -13.70
N ALA A 702 -19.51 13.58 -14.07
CA ALA A 702 -20.53 13.13 -13.14
C ALA A 702 -20.19 11.81 -12.43
N GLN A 703 -19.39 10.93 -13.05
CA GLN A 703 -18.97 9.67 -12.43
C GLN A 703 -18.00 9.94 -11.28
N CYS A 704 -16.96 10.76 -11.51
CA CYS A 704 -16.04 11.21 -10.46
C CYS A 704 -16.77 11.95 -9.35
N GLN A 705 -17.79 12.77 -9.68
CA GLN A 705 -18.61 13.44 -8.68
C GLN A 705 -19.39 12.43 -7.83
N LYS A 706 -20.05 11.44 -8.45
CA LYS A 706 -20.82 10.39 -7.76
C LYS A 706 -19.91 9.55 -6.87
N ALA A 707 -18.74 9.16 -7.37
CA ALA A 707 -17.77 8.35 -6.64
C ALA A 707 -17.16 9.10 -5.44
N GLY A 708 -16.88 10.40 -5.59
CA GLY A 708 -16.45 11.26 -4.49
C GLY A 708 -17.57 11.81 -3.62
N TRP A 709 -18.84 11.51 -3.92
CA TRP A 709 -19.99 12.16 -3.28
C TRP A 709 -20.13 11.77 -1.80
N SER A 710 -19.82 10.52 -1.44
CA SER A 710 -19.90 10.04 -0.05
C SER A 710 -19.05 10.90 0.90
N THR A 711 -17.86 11.29 0.46
CA THR A 711 -16.94 12.19 1.18
C THR A 711 -17.33 13.67 1.00
N HIS A 712 -17.67 14.08 -0.22
CA HIS A 712 -17.92 15.49 -0.54
C HIS A 712 -19.23 16.04 0.02
N LYS A 713 -20.31 15.23 0.04
CA LYS A 713 -21.66 15.67 0.46
C LYS A 713 -21.66 16.28 1.86
N LYS A 714 -20.77 15.81 2.74
CA LYS A 714 -20.64 16.29 4.12
C LYS A 714 -20.06 17.71 4.19
N LEU A 715 -19.36 18.17 3.15
CA LEU A 715 -18.74 19.50 3.05
C LEU A 715 -19.45 20.44 2.05
N CYS A 716 -20.35 19.89 1.21
CA CYS A 716 -21.01 20.64 0.16
C CYS A 716 -22.06 21.61 0.75
N GLY A 717 -21.91 22.92 0.46
CA GLY A 717 -22.86 23.97 0.89
C GLY A 717 -22.48 24.72 2.17
N ARG A 718 -21.37 24.36 2.83
CA ARG A 718 -20.89 25.05 4.05
C ARG A 718 -20.00 26.28 3.80
N THR A 719 -19.71 26.61 2.54
CA THR A 719 -18.75 27.67 2.15
C THR A 719 -19.35 28.75 1.25
N ALA A 720 -20.66 28.97 1.30
CA ALA A 720 -21.31 30.09 0.61
C ALA A 720 -21.63 31.21 1.62
N THR A 721 -20.58 31.92 2.05
CA THR A 721 -20.64 33.29 2.58
C THR A 721 -19.56 34.09 1.90
#